data_AF-A0A2N3NFL1-F1
#
_entry.id   AF-A0A2N3NFL1-F1
#
_cell.length_a   1.000
_cell.length_b   1.000
_cell.length_c   1.000
_cell.angle_alpha   90.00
_cell.angle_beta   90.00
_cell.angle_gamma   90.00
#
_symmetry.space_group_name_H-M   'P 1'
#
loop_
_entity.id
_entity.type
_entity.pdbx_description
1 polymer ?
#
loop_
_entity_poly.entity_id
_entity_poly.type
_entity_poly.pdbx_seq_one_letter_code
_entity_poly.pdbx_strand_id
1 'polypeptide(L)'
;MASTPSPGPPIIVCGSSNPALRRGSSSPSSSSSAASSGGRQNPARSEFDMSALEEQSLDSNTAEASRLARLCRMALGRLAATMPDFNPSVPYTAAEILAMPFHNPSGRAEEELLALPRRKSKRMLLAAAVAELIFPSRTGSLSPLIRYDADRVKLRGWVMVQREFDLLAASGLGRLSANGGAAPCVWVEGWARRILEQGEWDEEEEPVSLQGVKISNPTTRLVARSDLRPLMKHLERGGTHMLPTEYGGEELNGGRGEVYYRINGAEFRGGIVLEDGRLDLYKIGLGPDLVMDLLRSLRANEFIKHILLGENNIGEAGCAAIARFLKNVPNRIETWQVTGNNINSRSLKLLVDSMIESRTVMSVWLKGNPLGPESAPDLARLITGARNLRILDLDQTQLGDAGVAALFNSLTSHVESLQGGPLPLEVIYLSGNGVSVSASKAIARFLSLQSQAQPLHRLHSIYLSYNPLGNKGIKLLAEGVRSAQHIRRLALQSVGVGTEGIVTLCNALHGHPSLRTVDLSQGLATPSLGQTFNYINDDTVPALCSLLTPFGQDSPGPMLEYLSLGHCSLTEAGLQRIYELIRRHPTLCYFWATSVRAFGESDKPIRQFIPAQGPTATEFVTGAALGRDVTEVERAAWRRLEANVKTRYGEGMTYDRFRRGEKRWLVMDRGVRVVDSVYGERDLGEIREKLLEFVENDYDEDDDTDEE
;
A
#
# COMPACT_ATOMS: atom_id res chain seq x y z
N MET A 1 -5.42 3.49 62.75
CA MET A 1 -5.98 4.86 62.81
C MET A 1 -6.03 5.41 61.39
N ALA A 2 -6.98 6.28 61.09
CA ALA A 2 -7.45 6.52 59.73
C ALA A 2 -6.93 7.82 59.09
N SER A 3 -6.84 7.81 57.76
CA SER A 3 -7.16 8.98 56.91
C SER A 3 -7.29 8.54 55.44
N THR A 4 -8.53 8.44 54.96
CA THR A 4 -8.87 8.59 53.54
C THR A 4 -8.93 10.09 53.20
N PRO A 5 -8.92 10.49 51.91
CA PRO A 5 -10.21 10.68 51.21
C PRO A 5 -10.24 10.24 49.73
N SER A 6 -11.45 10.30 49.17
CA SER A 6 -11.91 10.08 47.79
C SER A 6 -12.82 11.29 47.43
N PRO A 7 -13.41 11.50 46.23
CA PRO A 7 -13.17 10.99 44.86
C PRO A 7 -12.88 12.16 43.86
N GLY A 8 -12.93 11.90 42.54
CA GLY A 8 -13.22 12.95 41.52
C GLY A 8 -14.67 13.50 41.63
N PRO A 9 -15.18 14.35 40.70
CA PRO A 9 -15.08 14.19 39.24
C PRO A 9 -14.70 15.58 38.61
N PRO A 10 -15.36 16.26 37.63
CA PRO A 10 -16.52 15.98 36.74
C PRO A 10 -16.17 15.82 35.24
N ILE A 11 -17.20 15.53 34.44
CA ILE A 11 -17.25 15.56 32.96
C ILE A 11 -17.86 16.90 32.52
N ILE A 12 -17.35 17.53 31.44
CA ILE A 12 -17.99 18.71 30.83
C ILE A 12 -18.93 18.26 29.71
N VAL A 13 -20.23 18.46 29.93
CA VAL A 13 -21.27 18.40 28.90
C VAL A 13 -21.48 19.81 28.36
N CYS A 14 -21.24 20.02 27.06
CA CYS A 14 -21.65 21.26 26.38
C CYS A 14 -22.88 21.00 25.52
N GLY A 15 -24.04 21.41 26.04
CA GLY A 15 -25.26 21.58 25.27
C GLY A 15 -25.62 23.06 25.22
N SER A 16 -25.77 23.59 24.01
CA SER A 16 -26.35 24.90 23.72
C SER A 16 -26.75 24.91 22.23
N SER A 17 -27.84 25.49 21.77
CA SER A 17 -29.08 25.99 22.37
C SER A 17 -29.85 26.54 21.18
N ASN A 18 -31.02 25.97 20.84
CA ASN A 18 -31.74 26.27 19.61
C ASN A 18 -32.82 27.34 19.86
N PRO A 19 -32.78 28.55 19.24
CA PRO A 19 -33.82 29.54 19.43
C PRO A 19 -35.00 29.30 18.48
N ALA A 20 -36.17 29.03 19.04
CA ALA A 20 -37.40 28.87 18.28
C ALA A 20 -38.00 30.23 17.87
N LEU A 21 -38.47 30.33 16.63
CA LEU A 21 -39.47 31.32 16.21
C LEU A 21 -40.70 30.61 15.64
N ARG A 22 -41.83 30.73 16.35
CA ARG A 22 -43.16 30.30 15.90
C ARG A 22 -43.99 31.53 15.50
N ARG A 23 -44.60 31.48 14.32
CA ARG A 23 -45.92 32.01 13.90
C ARG A 23 -45.98 31.84 12.36
N GLY A 24 -47.08 31.41 11.73
CA GLY A 24 -48.39 31.06 12.27
C GLY A 24 -49.14 30.05 11.39
N SER A 25 -50.32 29.67 11.84
CA SER A 25 -51.18 28.60 11.29
C SER A 25 -52.07 29.03 10.13
N SER A 26 -52.22 28.16 9.13
CA SER A 26 -53.51 27.92 8.46
C SER A 26 -53.47 26.67 7.57
N SER A 27 -54.10 25.59 8.03
CA SER A 27 -54.80 24.65 7.13
C SER A 27 -56.29 25.02 7.12
N PRO A 28 -57.07 24.58 6.12
CA PRO A 28 -57.93 23.43 6.43
C PRO A 28 -58.22 22.45 5.26
N SER A 29 -58.32 21.17 5.66
CA SER A 29 -59.36 20.18 5.29
C SER A 29 -59.71 19.79 3.84
N SER A 30 -59.91 18.45 3.70
CA SER A 30 -60.99 17.76 2.95
C SER A 30 -61.00 17.84 1.41
N SER A 31 -61.40 16.80 0.65
CA SER A 31 -61.81 15.41 0.98
C SER A 31 -62.02 14.60 -0.31
N SER A 32 -62.11 13.26 -0.20
CA SER A 32 -62.82 12.34 -1.12
C SER A 32 -62.29 12.23 -2.58
N SER A 33 -62.56 11.19 -3.37
CA SER A 33 -62.87 9.77 -3.11
C SER A 33 -62.90 9.00 -4.45
N ALA A 34 -62.49 7.73 -4.43
CA ALA A 34 -63.01 6.62 -5.25
C ALA A 34 -63.02 6.64 -6.80
N ALA A 35 -62.75 5.44 -7.35
CA ALA A 35 -63.37 4.83 -8.54
C ALA A 35 -63.08 5.39 -9.95
N SER A 36 -62.07 4.78 -10.59
CA SER A 36 -62.17 4.10 -11.90
C SER A 36 -63.24 4.52 -12.93
N SER A 37 -62.79 5.04 -14.08
CA SER A 37 -63.14 4.51 -15.41
C SER A 37 -62.09 4.96 -16.44
N GLY A 38 -61.86 4.19 -17.50
CA GLY A 38 -60.71 4.39 -18.40
C GLY A 38 -60.98 5.28 -19.62
N GLY A 39 -59.93 5.80 -20.26
CA GLY A 39 -60.06 6.48 -21.55
C GLY A 39 -58.89 7.37 -21.97
N ARG A 40 -57.89 6.75 -22.67
CA ARG A 40 -57.07 7.26 -23.80
C ARG A 40 -56.44 8.69 -23.83
N GLN A 41 -55.33 8.73 -24.59
CA GLN A 41 -54.68 9.86 -25.29
C GLN A 41 -53.63 10.71 -24.52
N ASN A 42 -52.38 10.59 -24.99
CA ASN A 42 -51.33 11.60 -24.87
C ASN A 42 -51.58 12.75 -25.87
N PRO A 43 -51.54 14.02 -25.45
CA PRO A 43 -51.52 15.15 -26.37
C PRO A 43 -50.09 15.65 -26.68
N ALA A 44 -49.85 15.80 -27.99
CA ALA A 44 -49.05 16.82 -28.68
C ALA A 44 -47.70 17.35 -28.11
N ARG A 45 -46.68 17.27 -28.98
CA ARG A 45 -45.49 18.13 -28.98
C ARG A 45 -45.87 19.60 -29.18
N SER A 46 -45.10 20.52 -28.60
CA SER A 46 -44.93 21.89 -29.11
C SER A 46 -43.50 22.06 -29.62
N GLU A 47 -43.34 22.81 -30.70
CA GLU A 47 -42.09 22.88 -31.47
C GLU A 47 -40.96 23.61 -30.73
N PHE A 48 -39.75 23.05 -30.83
CA PHE A 48 -38.49 23.77 -30.58
C PHE A 48 -37.88 24.07 -31.96
N ASP A 49 -37.54 25.34 -32.20
CA ASP A 49 -37.00 25.78 -33.49
C ASP A 49 -35.54 25.34 -33.63
N MET A 50 -35.31 24.29 -34.42
CA MET A 50 -34.00 23.70 -34.70
C MET A 50 -33.26 24.38 -35.87
N SER A 51 -33.92 25.31 -36.58
CA SER A 51 -33.48 25.73 -37.93
C SER A 51 -32.21 26.59 -38.00
N ALA A 52 -31.64 26.99 -36.85
CA ALA A 52 -30.50 27.92 -36.77
C ALA A 52 -29.19 27.32 -36.25
N LEU A 53 -29.12 26.02 -35.92
CA LEU A 53 -27.92 25.36 -35.37
C LEU A 53 -27.44 24.13 -36.17
N GLU A 54 -28.18 23.70 -37.20
CA GLU A 54 -27.89 22.46 -37.93
C GLU A 54 -26.88 22.62 -39.09
N GLU A 55 -26.79 23.77 -39.77
CA GLU A 55 -25.96 23.86 -41.00
C GLU A 55 -24.44 23.85 -40.78
N GLN A 56 -23.92 24.36 -39.64
CA GLN A 56 -22.48 24.27 -39.32
C GLN A 56 -22.09 22.98 -38.57
N SER A 57 -23.06 22.30 -37.93
CA SER A 57 -22.79 21.08 -37.14
C SER A 57 -22.94 19.78 -37.95
N LEU A 58 -23.68 19.77 -39.06
CA LEU A 58 -23.75 18.61 -39.96
C LEU A 58 -22.47 18.38 -40.77
N ASP A 59 -21.81 19.43 -41.26
CA ASP A 59 -20.64 19.30 -42.13
C ASP A 59 -19.41 18.73 -41.40
N SER A 60 -19.15 19.15 -40.15
CA SER A 60 -18.04 18.62 -39.35
C SER A 60 -18.26 17.13 -39.01
N ASN A 61 -19.47 16.75 -38.60
CA ASN A 61 -19.86 15.36 -38.35
C ASN A 61 -19.80 14.50 -39.63
N THR A 62 -20.12 15.06 -40.80
CA THR A 62 -20.06 14.33 -42.08
C THR A 62 -18.62 14.10 -42.55
N ALA A 63 -17.75 15.10 -42.37
CA ALA A 63 -16.32 14.97 -42.62
C ALA A 63 -15.66 13.97 -41.67
N GLU A 64 -15.99 14.02 -40.37
CA GLU A 64 -15.49 13.07 -39.38
C GLU A 64 -16.01 11.65 -39.65
N ALA A 65 -17.31 11.47 -39.92
CA ALA A 65 -17.88 10.17 -40.24
C ALA A 65 -17.20 9.53 -41.47
N SER A 66 -16.92 10.33 -42.50
CA SER A 66 -16.19 9.91 -43.70
C SER A 66 -14.75 9.50 -43.39
N ARG A 67 -14.07 10.24 -42.52
CA ARG A 67 -12.70 9.98 -42.07
C ARG A 67 -12.63 8.68 -41.25
N LEU A 68 -13.50 8.51 -40.25
CA LEU A 68 -13.58 7.30 -39.43
C LEU A 68 -14.02 6.08 -40.24
N ALA A 69 -14.98 6.21 -41.16
CA ALA A 69 -15.38 5.11 -42.04
C ALA A 69 -14.26 4.64 -42.98
N ARG A 70 -13.42 5.58 -43.47
CA ARG A 70 -12.19 5.24 -44.21
C ARG A 70 -11.18 4.52 -43.31
N LEU A 71 -10.95 5.03 -42.09
CA LEU A 71 -10.03 4.43 -41.11
C LEU A 71 -10.45 2.99 -40.77
N CYS A 72 -11.72 2.76 -40.41
CA CYS A 72 -12.24 1.43 -40.14
C CYS A 72 -12.07 0.45 -41.31
N ARG A 73 -12.35 0.88 -42.55
CA ARG A 73 -12.16 0.02 -43.74
C ARG A 73 -10.70 -0.37 -43.95
N MET A 74 -9.78 0.58 -43.82
CA MET A 74 -8.34 0.32 -43.96
C MET A 74 -7.85 -0.63 -42.85
N ALA A 75 -8.26 -0.38 -41.61
CA ALA A 75 -7.90 -1.19 -40.45
C ALA A 75 -8.45 -2.62 -40.57
N LEU A 76 -9.74 -2.80 -40.91
CA LEU A 76 -10.33 -4.13 -41.12
C LEU A 76 -9.64 -4.90 -42.25
N GLY A 77 -9.28 -4.21 -43.34
CA GLY A 77 -8.51 -4.79 -44.45
C GLY A 77 -7.11 -5.27 -44.02
N ARG A 78 -6.37 -4.46 -43.25
CA ARG A 78 -5.06 -4.85 -42.70
C ARG A 78 -5.19 -6.01 -41.70
N LEU A 79 -6.16 -5.95 -40.79
CA LEU A 79 -6.41 -6.99 -39.79
C LEU A 79 -6.70 -8.34 -40.47
N ALA A 80 -7.62 -8.35 -41.45
CA ALA A 80 -7.92 -9.56 -42.22
C ALA A 80 -6.73 -10.10 -43.03
N ALA A 81 -5.82 -9.23 -43.49
CA ALA A 81 -4.64 -9.63 -44.25
C ALA A 81 -3.48 -10.14 -43.38
N THR A 82 -3.37 -9.68 -42.12
CA THR A 82 -2.25 -9.98 -41.22
C THR A 82 -2.59 -10.99 -40.12
N MET A 83 -3.82 -11.00 -39.64
CA MET A 83 -4.34 -11.90 -38.60
C MET A 83 -5.81 -12.26 -38.87
N PRO A 84 -6.09 -13.09 -39.89
CA PRO A 84 -7.46 -13.44 -40.28
C PRO A 84 -8.28 -14.12 -39.17
N ASP A 85 -7.60 -14.86 -38.29
CA ASP A 85 -8.22 -15.57 -37.16
C ASP A 85 -8.30 -14.73 -35.87
N PHE A 86 -8.03 -13.42 -35.94
CA PHE A 86 -8.09 -12.54 -34.77
C PHE A 86 -9.51 -12.46 -34.19
N ASN A 87 -9.65 -12.77 -32.90
CA ASN A 87 -10.91 -12.77 -32.20
C ASN A 87 -10.79 -12.06 -30.84
N PRO A 88 -11.32 -10.82 -30.69
CA PRO A 88 -11.21 -10.03 -29.46
C PRO A 88 -11.98 -10.62 -28.27
N SER A 89 -12.76 -11.68 -28.48
CA SER A 89 -13.53 -12.37 -27.46
C SER A 89 -12.85 -13.65 -26.95
N VAL A 90 -11.73 -14.06 -27.54
CA VAL A 90 -10.93 -15.21 -27.10
C VAL A 90 -9.76 -14.69 -26.26
N PRO A 91 -9.44 -15.32 -25.11
CA PRO A 91 -8.34 -14.87 -24.30
C PRO A 91 -6.98 -15.32 -24.85
N TYR A 92 -6.04 -14.36 -24.93
CA TYR A 92 -4.66 -14.57 -25.38
C TYR A 92 -3.68 -14.64 -24.20
N THR A 93 -2.57 -15.37 -24.39
CA THR A 93 -1.42 -15.43 -23.47
C THR A 93 -0.30 -14.48 -23.92
N ALA A 94 0.58 -14.07 -23.01
CA ALA A 94 1.72 -13.20 -23.35
C ALA A 94 2.63 -13.77 -24.46
N ALA A 95 2.81 -15.10 -24.51
CA ALA A 95 3.56 -15.77 -25.56
C ALA A 95 2.83 -15.74 -26.92
N GLU A 96 1.51 -15.92 -26.94
CA GLU A 96 0.70 -15.77 -28.16
C GLU A 96 0.72 -14.30 -28.65
N ILE A 97 0.68 -13.32 -27.75
CA ILE A 97 0.75 -11.88 -28.06
C ILE A 97 2.13 -11.51 -28.63
N LEU A 98 3.22 -11.90 -27.98
CA LEU A 98 4.60 -11.65 -28.46
C LEU A 98 4.91 -12.34 -29.80
N ALA A 99 4.17 -13.39 -30.16
CA ALA A 99 4.27 -14.04 -31.48
C ALA A 99 3.45 -13.34 -32.58
N MET A 100 2.63 -12.34 -32.27
CA MET A 100 1.82 -11.60 -33.26
C MET A 100 2.69 -10.63 -34.09
N PRO A 101 2.29 -10.30 -35.33
CA PRO A 101 3.09 -9.51 -36.27
C PRO A 101 3.24 -8.01 -35.95
N PHE A 102 3.07 -7.57 -34.69
CA PHE A 102 3.18 -6.18 -34.27
C PHE A 102 4.61 -5.60 -34.36
N HIS A 103 5.64 -6.43 -34.54
CA HIS A 103 6.98 -5.96 -34.94
C HIS A 103 6.99 -5.26 -36.30
N ASN A 104 6.00 -5.50 -37.16
CA ASN A 104 5.87 -4.89 -38.48
C ASN A 104 4.77 -3.82 -38.47
N PRO A 105 5.00 -2.60 -39.02
CA PRO A 105 3.96 -1.59 -39.19
C PRO A 105 2.67 -2.07 -39.86
N SER A 106 2.72 -3.08 -40.74
CA SER A 106 1.50 -3.63 -41.37
C SER A 106 0.58 -4.39 -40.40
N GLY A 107 1.13 -4.98 -39.33
CA GLY A 107 0.40 -5.70 -38.29
C GLY A 107 -0.19 -4.79 -37.19
N ARG A 108 0.01 -3.47 -37.30
CA ARG A 108 -0.45 -2.47 -36.33
C ARG A 108 -1.75 -1.78 -36.74
N ALA A 109 -2.45 -1.29 -35.73
CA ALA A 109 -3.68 -0.54 -35.77
C ALA A 109 -3.44 0.93 -35.39
N GLU A 110 -4.21 1.85 -35.95
CA GLU A 110 -4.18 3.26 -35.53
C GLU A 110 -4.84 3.39 -34.15
N GLU A 111 -4.17 4.04 -33.20
CA GLU A 111 -4.64 4.23 -31.81
C GLU A 111 -6.04 4.87 -31.71
N GLU A 112 -6.35 5.77 -32.64
CA GLU A 112 -7.65 6.43 -32.78
C GLU A 112 -8.84 5.45 -32.88
N LEU A 113 -8.61 4.20 -33.30
CA LEU A 113 -9.65 3.17 -33.35
C LEU A 113 -10.23 2.84 -31.96
N LEU A 114 -9.54 3.16 -30.86
CA LEU A 114 -10.09 3.07 -29.51
C LEU A 114 -11.22 4.07 -29.25
N ALA A 115 -11.16 5.26 -29.86
CA ALA A 115 -12.15 6.33 -29.68
C ALA A 115 -13.38 6.19 -30.59
N LEU A 116 -13.53 5.08 -31.34
CA LEU A 116 -14.66 4.87 -32.24
C LEU A 116 -16.00 5.01 -31.50
N PRO A 117 -16.96 5.80 -32.03
CA PRO A 117 -18.25 6.05 -31.39
C PRO A 117 -19.08 4.76 -31.24
N ARG A 118 -20.02 4.72 -30.30
CA ARG A 118 -20.82 3.52 -29.98
C ARG A 118 -22.30 3.84 -30.08
N ARG A 119 -23.15 2.87 -30.47
CA ARG A 119 -24.61 3.08 -30.56
C ARG A 119 -25.33 3.43 -29.25
N LYS A 120 -24.65 3.33 -28.11
CA LYS A 120 -25.16 3.66 -26.75
C LYS A 120 -24.27 4.71 -26.06
N SER A 121 -23.75 5.69 -26.79
CA SER A 121 -23.01 6.83 -26.21
C SER A 121 -23.57 8.15 -26.74
N LYS A 122 -23.14 9.30 -26.18
CA LYS A 122 -23.49 10.64 -26.68
C LYS A 122 -23.27 10.77 -28.20
N ARG A 123 -22.20 10.16 -28.73
CA ARG A 123 -21.84 10.15 -30.16
C ARG A 123 -22.63 9.13 -31.02
N MET A 124 -23.85 8.73 -30.64
CA MET A 124 -24.61 7.70 -31.38
C MET A 124 -24.95 8.09 -32.83
N LEU A 125 -25.17 9.37 -33.10
CA LEU A 125 -25.46 9.87 -34.46
C LEU A 125 -24.24 9.69 -35.38
N LEU A 126 -23.04 9.99 -34.87
CA LEU A 126 -21.78 9.72 -35.55
C LEU A 126 -21.55 8.21 -35.75
N ALA A 127 -21.87 7.38 -34.75
CA ALA A 127 -21.82 5.92 -34.90
C ALA A 127 -22.73 5.41 -36.03
N ALA A 128 -23.94 5.96 -36.15
CA ALA A 128 -24.87 5.63 -37.23
C ALA A 128 -24.36 6.11 -38.60
N ALA A 129 -23.83 7.33 -38.69
CA ALA A 129 -23.26 7.87 -39.92
C ALA A 129 -22.05 7.06 -40.41
N VAL A 130 -21.11 6.73 -39.51
CA VAL A 130 -19.97 5.85 -39.81
C VAL A 130 -20.44 4.46 -40.25
N ALA A 131 -21.46 3.90 -39.59
CA ALA A 131 -21.99 2.58 -39.91
C ALA A 131 -22.61 2.50 -41.31
N GLU A 132 -23.45 3.46 -41.70
CA GLU A 132 -24.02 3.52 -43.06
C GLU A 132 -22.95 3.76 -44.13
N LEU A 133 -21.92 4.57 -43.83
CA LEU A 133 -20.80 4.78 -44.75
C LEU A 133 -19.96 3.53 -44.97
N ILE A 134 -19.81 2.64 -43.97
CA ILE A 134 -19.07 1.37 -44.11
C ILE A 134 -19.97 0.28 -44.72
N PHE A 135 -21.25 0.22 -44.34
CA PHE A 135 -22.19 -0.81 -44.76
C PHE A 135 -23.48 -0.20 -45.35
N PRO A 136 -23.45 0.35 -46.58
CA PRO A 136 -24.61 1.00 -47.17
C PRO A 136 -25.83 0.07 -47.24
N SER A 137 -26.97 0.52 -46.73
CA SER A 137 -28.20 -0.28 -46.68
C SER A 137 -29.45 0.49 -47.13
N ARG A 138 -30.62 -0.17 -47.08
CA ARG A 138 -31.89 0.53 -47.30
C ARG A 138 -32.20 1.36 -46.06
N THR A 139 -32.58 2.62 -46.29
CA THR A 139 -32.90 3.62 -45.26
C THR A 139 -33.78 3.04 -44.14
N GLY A 140 -33.28 3.14 -42.90
CA GLY A 140 -33.98 2.69 -41.68
C GLY A 140 -33.61 1.28 -41.18
N SER A 141 -32.61 0.60 -41.76
CA SER A 141 -32.12 -0.68 -41.24
C SER A 141 -31.16 -0.51 -40.05
N LEU A 142 -31.31 -1.34 -39.02
CA LEU A 142 -30.32 -1.43 -37.93
C LEU A 142 -29.09 -2.31 -38.29
N SER A 143 -29.11 -3.00 -39.44
CA SER A 143 -28.03 -3.94 -39.83
C SER A 143 -26.65 -3.29 -39.97
N PRO A 144 -26.48 -2.08 -40.54
CA PRO A 144 -25.18 -1.40 -40.61
C PRO A 144 -24.61 -1.15 -39.22
N LEU A 145 -25.43 -0.62 -38.31
CA LEU A 145 -25.01 -0.24 -36.96
C LEU A 145 -24.63 -1.46 -36.11
N ILE A 146 -25.32 -2.59 -36.27
CA ILE A 146 -24.96 -3.85 -35.60
C ILE A 146 -23.63 -4.42 -36.12
N ARG A 147 -23.40 -4.39 -37.44
CA ARG A 147 -22.13 -4.83 -38.04
C ARG A 147 -20.98 -3.94 -37.63
N TYR A 148 -21.20 -2.63 -37.65
CA TYR A 148 -20.25 -1.64 -37.16
C TYR A 148 -19.90 -1.85 -35.68
N ASP A 149 -20.87 -2.05 -34.78
CA ASP A 149 -20.60 -2.35 -33.36
C ASP A 149 -19.71 -3.60 -33.21
N ALA A 150 -19.94 -4.65 -34.01
CA ALA A 150 -19.15 -5.88 -33.96
C ALA A 150 -17.71 -5.69 -34.48
N ASP A 151 -17.54 -5.00 -35.60
CA ASP A 151 -16.22 -4.73 -36.17
C ASP A 151 -15.46 -3.67 -35.36
N ARG A 152 -16.14 -2.70 -34.75
CA ARG A 152 -15.58 -1.80 -33.72
C ARG A 152 -14.98 -2.58 -32.56
N VAL A 153 -15.65 -3.62 -32.06
CA VAL A 153 -15.10 -4.47 -30.98
C VAL A 153 -13.82 -5.20 -31.43
N LYS A 154 -13.75 -5.66 -32.68
CA LYS A 154 -12.52 -6.25 -33.25
C LYS A 154 -11.40 -5.22 -33.38
N LEU A 155 -11.67 -4.04 -33.94
CA LEU A 155 -10.67 -3.00 -34.13
C LEU A 155 -10.13 -2.47 -32.80
N ARG A 156 -11.00 -2.20 -31.81
CA ARG A 156 -10.58 -1.82 -30.45
C ARG A 156 -9.75 -2.93 -29.81
N GLY A 157 -10.21 -4.17 -29.88
CA GLY A 157 -9.47 -5.31 -29.35
C GLY A 157 -8.08 -5.45 -29.97
N TRP A 158 -7.95 -5.22 -31.28
CA TRP A 158 -6.66 -5.25 -31.98
C TRP A 158 -5.69 -4.16 -31.47
N VAL A 159 -6.17 -2.93 -31.24
CA VAL A 159 -5.36 -1.87 -30.58
C VAL A 159 -5.00 -2.26 -29.14
N MET A 160 -5.91 -2.85 -28.37
CA MET A 160 -5.58 -3.27 -27.00
C MET A 160 -4.49 -4.36 -26.98
N VAL A 161 -4.51 -5.30 -27.94
CA VAL A 161 -3.47 -6.34 -28.04
C VAL A 161 -2.13 -5.77 -28.52
N GLN A 162 -2.12 -4.76 -29.40
CA GLN A 162 -0.86 -4.11 -29.81
C GLN A 162 -0.23 -3.32 -28.66
N ARG A 163 -1.04 -2.64 -27.82
CA ARG A 163 -0.56 -1.94 -26.62
C ARG A 163 0.07 -2.92 -25.63
N GLU A 164 -0.58 -4.06 -25.41
CA GLU A 164 -0.05 -5.13 -24.56
C GLU A 164 1.28 -5.69 -25.13
N PHE A 165 1.34 -5.91 -26.45
CA PHE A 165 2.58 -6.30 -27.12
C PHE A 165 3.70 -5.26 -26.92
N ASP A 166 3.40 -3.96 -27.05
CA ASP A 166 4.39 -2.89 -26.87
C ASP A 166 4.90 -2.81 -25.43
N LEU A 167 4.04 -3.03 -24.43
CA LEU A 167 4.43 -3.13 -23.02
C LEU A 167 5.32 -4.36 -22.76
N LEU A 168 4.96 -5.52 -23.32
CA LEU A 168 5.74 -6.75 -23.21
C LEU A 168 7.10 -6.65 -23.94
N ALA A 169 7.16 -5.93 -25.07
CA ALA A 169 8.38 -5.75 -25.85
C ALA A 169 9.31 -4.65 -25.31
N ALA A 170 8.77 -3.51 -24.88
CA ALA A 170 9.55 -2.36 -24.43
C ALA A 170 10.13 -2.52 -23.02
N SER A 171 9.50 -3.35 -22.18
CA SER A 171 9.94 -3.53 -20.80
C SER A 171 11.31 -4.21 -20.67
N GLY A 172 11.66 -5.14 -21.58
CA GLY A 172 12.91 -5.94 -21.52
C GLY A 172 13.05 -6.82 -20.26
N LEU A 173 12.05 -6.74 -19.37
CA LEU A 173 11.96 -7.22 -18.01
C LEU A 173 10.44 -7.36 -17.78
N GLY A 174 9.87 -8.54 -18.04
CA GLY A 174 8.43 -8.83 -17.88
C GLY A 174 7.94 -8.84 -16.43
N ARG A 175 8.53 -8.02 -15.57
CA ARG A 175 8.37 -7.96 -14.12
C ARG A 175 8.55 -6.51 -13.69
N LEU A 176 7.45 -5.80 -13.37
CA LEU A 176 7.28 -4.93 -12.18
C LEU A 176 6.09 -3.96 -12.30
N SER A 177 4.95 -4.36 -11.75
CA SER A 177 3.91 -3.46 -11.21
C SER A 177 3.06 -4.25 -10.20
N ALA A 178 2.37 -3.69 -9.19
CA ALA A 178 2.65 -2.61 -8.24
C ALA A 178 1.38 -2.25 -7.42
N ASN A 179 0.32 -3.07 -7.40
CA ASN A 179 -0.48 -3.38 -6.19
C ASN A 179 -1.51 -4.49 -6.44
N GLY A 180 -1.98 -5.14 -5.37
CA GLY A 180 -3.12 -6.08 -5.38
C GLY A 180 -4.49 -5.39 -5.48
N GLY A 181 -4.56 -4.29 -6.21
CA GLY A 181 -5.76 -3.55 -6.56
C GLY A 181 -5.48 -2.90 -7.90
N ALA A 182 -6.01 -3.50 -8.96
CA ALA A 182 -5.84 -2.98 -10.31
C ALA A 182 -6.57 -1.65 -10.40
N ALA A 183 -5.80 -0.58 -10.59
CA ALA A 183 -6.18 0.39 -11.58
C ALA A 183 -6.20 -0.36 -12.94
N PRO A 184 -7.32 -0.35 -13.70
CA PRO A 184 -7.40 -0.95 -15.02
C PRO A 184 -6.16 -0.74 -15.93
N CYS A 185 -5.96 -1.71 -16.82
CA CYS A 185 -5.09 -1.66 -18.00
C CYS A 185 -3.59 -1.92 -17.82
N VAL A 186 -3.11 -2.38 -16.65
CA VAL A 186 -1.74 -2.90 -16.50
C VAL A 186 -1.73 -4.32 -15.90
N TRP A 187 -1.57 -5.33 -16.75
CA TRP A 187 -1.59 -6.76 -16.37
C TRP A 187 -0.21 -7.40 -16.48
N VAL A 188 0.46 -7.65 -15.33
CA VAL A 188 1.72 -8.41 -15.28
C VAL A 188 1.50 -9.71 -14.51
N GLU A 189 1.86 -10.84 -15.13
CA GLU A 189 1.85 -12.23 -14.63
C GLU A 189 1.44 -12.39 -13.15
N GLY A 190 0.21 -12.85 -12.91
CA GLY A 190 -0.40 -12.87 -11.59
C GLY A 190 0.35 -13.71 -10.54
N TRP A 191 0.17 -13.35 -9.26
CA TRP A 191 0.81 -13.99 -8.10
C TRP A 191 0.76 -15.51 -8.10
N ALA A 192 -0.34 -16.09 -8.58
CA ALA A 192 -0.51 -17.53 -8.66
C ALA A 192 0.59 -18.21 -9.50
N ARG A 193 0.91 -17.64 -10.68
CA ARG A 193 1.96 -18.15 -11.54
C ARG A 193 3.33 -18.05 -10.86
N ARG A 194 3.67 -16.89 -10.30
CA ARG A 194 4.98 -16.66 -9.64
C ARG A 194 5.23 -17.60 -8.45
N ILE A 195 4.21 -17.86 -7.64
CA ILE A 195 4.33 -18.71 -6.45
C ILE A 195 4.34 -20.21 -6.83
N LEU A 196 3.61 -20.60 -7.88
CA LEU A 196 3.64 -21.98 -8.40
C LEU A 196 4.91 -22.29 -9.20
N GLU A 197 5.45 -21.34 -9.95
CA GLU A 197 6.74 -21.47 -10.66
C GLU A 197 7.92 -21.57 -9.70
N GLN A 198 7.93 -20.78 -8.61
CA GLN A 198 8.97 -20.88 -7.58
C GLN A 198 8.84 -22.16 -6.74
N GLY A 199 7.62 -22.56 -6.37
CA GLY A 199 7.39 -23.67 -5.44
C GLY A 199 7.95 -23.39 -4.04
N GLU A 200 8.36 -24.46 -3.34
CA GLU A 200 9.20 -24.30 -2.14
C GLU A 200 10.57 -23.75 -2.55
N TRP A 201 11.06 -22.75 -1.83
CA TRP A 201 12.33 -22.12 -2.16
C TRP A 201 13.50 -23.10 -1.95
N ASP A 202 14.20 -23.42 -3.03
CA ASP A 202 15.49 -24.10 -2.99
C ASP A 202 16.62 -23.06 -2.79
N GLU A 203 17.25 -23.10 -1.62
CA GLU A 203 18.36 -22.21 -1.25
C GLU A 203 19.63 -22.43 -2.10
N GLU A 204 19.79 -23.60 -2.74
CA GLU A 204 20.98 -23.99 -3.50
C GLU A 204 20.83 -23.63 -4.99
N GLU A 205 19.66 -23.88 -5.58
CA GLU A 205 19.36 -23.55 -6.99
C GLU A 205 18.99 -22.06 -7.20
N GLU A 206 18.25 -21.44 -6.26
CA GLU A 206 17.85 -20.02 -6.34
C GLU A 206 18.43 -19.16 -5.19
N PRO A 207 19.76 -18.95 -5.13
CA PRO A 207 20.40 -18.25 -4.01
C PRO A 207 20.05 -16.76 -3.95
N VAL A 208 19.51 -16.33 -2.80
CA VAL A 208 19.19 -14.92 -2.50
C VAL A 208 20.36 -14.23 -1.80
N SER A 209 20.56 -12.94 -2.08
CA SER A 209 21.74 -12.20 -1.55
C SER A 209 21.72 -12.00 -0.03
N LEU A 210 22.76 -12.51 0.63
CA LEU A 210 23.02 -12.31 2.06
C LEU A 210 23.60 -10.93 2.42
N GLN A 211 23.80 -10.04 1.44
CA GLN A 211 24.24 -8.64 1.68
C GLN A 211 23.06 -7.68 1.86
N GLY A 212 21.83 -8.18 1.70
CA GLY A 212 20.62 -7.37 1.69
C GLY A 212 20.32 -6.72 0.35
N VAL A 213 19.19 -6.03 0.33
CA VAL A 213 18.65 -5.37 -0.86
C VAL A 213 19.57 -4.25 -1.32
N LYS A 214 19.88 -4.22 -2.62
CA LYS A 214 20.63 -3.11 -3.23
C LYS A 214 19.79 -1.84 -3.19
N ILE A 215 20.35 -0.80 -2.59
CA ILE A 215 19.76 0.53 -2.52
C ILE A 215 20.05 1.26 -3.84
N SER A 216 19.05 1.93 -4.42
CA SER A 216 19.24 2.85 -5.55
C SER A 216 19.58 4.26 -5.05
N ASN A 217 20.37 5.01 -5.81
CA ASN A 217 20.68 6.40 -5.46
C ASN A 217 19.42 7.28 -5.46
N PRO A 218 19.26 8.23 -4.53
CA PRO A 218 18.15 9.18 -4.53
C PRO A 218 18.17 10.02 -5.81
N THR A 219 17.02 10.15 -6.46
CA THR A 219 16.84 10.87 -7.74
C THR A 219 16.32 12.30 -7.57
N THR A 220 16.05 12.71 -6.34
CA THR A 220 15.50 14.03 -5.98
C THR A 220 16.37 15.17 -6.48
N ARG A 221 15.79 16.10 -7.26
CA ARG A 221 16.46 17.32 -7.71
C ARG A 221 16.61 18.30 -6.53
N LEU A 222 17.67 19.09 -6.52
CA LEU A 222 17.89 20.07 -5.45
C LEU A 222 16.88 21.23 -5.55
N VAL A 223 16.27 21.59 -4.42
CA VAL A 223 15.38 22.76 -4.32
C VAL A 223 16.16 24.08 -4.34
N ALA A 224 15.54 25.14 -4.87
CA ALA A 224 16.14 26.46 -4.83
C ALA A 224 16.11 27.06 -3.42
N ARG A 225 17.23 27.67 -3.00
CA ARG A 225 17.37 28.38 -1.71
C ARG A 225 16.31 29.47 -1.49
N SER A 226 15.74 30.04 -2.56
CA SER A 226 14.62 30.98 -2.50
C SER A 226 13.37 30.38 -1.86
N ASP A 227 13.11 29.11 -2.13
CA ASP A 227 11.82 28.46 -1.89
C ASP A 227 11.70 27.96 -0.46
N LEU A 228 12.84 27.63 0.16
CA LEU A 228 12.96 27.34 1.60
C LEU A 228 12.98 28.60 2.47
N ARG A 229 13.26 29.78 1.90
CA ARG A 229 13.47 31.02 2.69
C ARG A 229 12.26 31.41 3.55
N PRO A 230 10.99 31.29 3.12
CA PRO A 230 9.83 31.56 3.98
C PRO A 230 9.78 30.61 5.18
N LEU A 231 9.92 29.30 4.94
CA LEU A 231 9.95 28.27 5.99
C LEU A 231 11.10 28.50 6.98
N MET A 232 12.31 28.76 6.49
CA MET A 232 13.48 29.05 7.34
C MET A 232 13.23 30.25 8.27
N LYS A 233 12.68 31.36 7.74
CA LYS A 233 12.31 32.55 8.54
C LYS A 233 11.20 32.26 9.57
N HIS A 234 10.21 31.45 9.20
CA HIS A 234 9.15 31.02 10.11
C HIS A 234 9.73 30.21 11.28
N LEU A 235 10.59 29.23 10.98
CA LEU A 235 11.27 28.41 11.99
C LEU A 235 12.19 29.25 12.89
N GLU A 236 12.96 30.20 12.34
CA GLU A 236 13.84 31.13 13.08
C GLU A 236 13.12 31.96 14.15
N ARG A 237 11.83 32.24 13.94
CA ARG A 237 10.99 33.02 14.87
C ARG A 237 10.21 32.16 15.87
N GLY A 238 10.47 30.85 15.92
CA GLY A 238 9.71 29.91 16.75
C GLY A 238 8.33 29.56 16.18
N GLY A 239 8.13 29.72 14.87
CA GLY A 239 6.87 29.43 14.18
C GLY A 239 6.41 27.98 14.36
N THR A 240 5.08 27.81 14.37
CA THR A 240 4.39 26.53 14.60
C THR A 240 3.58 26.11 13.37
N HIS A 241 2.61 25.22 13.54
CA HIS A 241 1.60 24.91 12.52
C HIS A 241 0.64 26.07 12.22
N MET A 242 0.59 27.09 13.09
CA MET A 242 -0.20 28.30 12.88
C MET A 242 0.56 29.27 11.98
N LEU A 243 -0.08 29.69 10.89
CA LEU A 243 0.49 30.67 9.97
C LEU A 243 0.37 32.09 10.52
N PRO A 244 1.48 32.84 10.64
CA PRO A 244 1.43 34.28 10.72
C PRO A 244 1.00 34.81 9.34
N THR A 245 0.14 35.83 9.31
CA THR A 245 -0.42 36.47 8.10
C THR A 245 0.61 37.16 7.16
N GLU A 246 1.90 36.92 7.37
CA GLU A 246 3.02 37.65 6.77
C GLU A 246 4.11 36.78 6.09
N TYR A 247 4.03 35.43 6.13
CA TYR A 247 5.13 34.55 5.65
C TYR A 247 4.83 33.55 4.53
N GLY A 248 3.91 33.85 3.61
CA GLY A 248 3.84 33.18 2.30
C GLY A 248 3.75 31.64 2.35
N GLY A 249 3.09 31.12 3.37
CA GLY A 249 2.68 29.73 3.51
C GLY A 249 1.16 29.67 3.65
N GLU A 250 0.59 28.50 3.38
CA GLU A 250 -0.85 28.27 3.25
C GLU A 250 -1.30 27.16 4.19
N GLU A 251 -2.58 27.18 4.59
CA GLU A 251 -3.10 26.15 5.51
C GLU A 251 -3.14 24.81 4.79
N LEU A 252 -2.56 23.77 5.41
CA LEU A 252 -2.44 22.44 4.83
C LEU A 252 -3.81 21.92 4.35
N ASN A 253 -3.89 21.66 3.04
CA ASN A 253 -5.12 21.27 2.33
C ASN A 253 -6.31 22.24 2.54
N GLY A 254 -6.04 23.54 2.64
CA GLY A 254 -7.05 24.59 2.86
C GLY A 254 -7.75 24.45 4.23
N GLY A 255 -6.96 24.27 5.29
CA GLY A 255 -7.45 24.14 6.67
C GLY A 255 -8.08 22.78 7.00
N ARG A 256 -8.05 21.80 6.08
CA ARG A 256 -8.56 20.43 6.31
C ARG A 256 -7.54 19.48 6.96
N GLY A 257 -6.28 19.92 7.06
CA GLY A 257 -5.17 19.14 7.58
C GLY A 257 -4.82 17.91 6.73
N GLU A 258 -3.98 17.04 7.28
CA GLU A 258 -3.59 15.77 6.65
C GLU A 258 -4.79 14.91 6.25
N VAL A 259 -4.69 14.19 5.13
CA VAL A 259 -5.78 13.38 4.58
C VAL A 259 -6.23 12.30 5.55
N TYR A 260 -5.27 11.58 6.15
CA TYR A 260 -5.55 10.43 7.01
C TYR A 260 -5.79 10.81 8.48
N TYR A 261 -4.95 11.67 9.05
CA TYR A 261 -4.99 11.99 10.49
C TYR A 261 -5.76 13.27 10.85
N ARG A 262 -6.07 14.14 9.88
CA ARG A 262 -6.68 15.46 10.11
C ARG A 262 -5.86 16.37 11.05
N ILE A 263 -4.53 16.20 11.04
CA ILE A 263 -3.60 17.08 11.76
C ILE A 263 -3.43 18.37 10.96
N ASN A 264 -3.61 19.52 11.59
CA ASN A 264 -3.46 20.82 10.93
C ASN A 264 -1.99 21.12 10.64
N GLY A 265 -1.73 21.98 9.67
CA GLY A 265 -0.35 22.34 9.30
C GLY A 265 -0.23 23.65 8.55
N ALA A 266 0.95 24.25 8.65
CA ALA A 266 1.43 25.34 7.82
C ALA A 266 2.26 24.75 6.68
N GLU A 267 1.77 24.86 5.45
CA GLU A 267 2.44 24.39 4.25
C GLU A 267 3.23 25.52 3.57
N PHE A 268 4.49 25.24 3.23
CA PHE A 268 5.37 26.12 2.48
C PHE A 268 5.91 25.38 1.26
N ARG A 269 6.34 26.13 0.24
CA ARG A 269 6.90 25.58 -1.03
C ARG A 269 8.02 24.53 -0.85
N GLY A 270 8.71 24.54 0.29
CA GLY A 270 9.79 23.60 0.61
C GLY A 270 9.65 22.86 1.95
N GLY A 271 8.43 22.68 2.48
CA GLY A 271 8.20 21.86 3.68
C GLY A 271 6.91 22.21 4.43
N ILE A 272 6.47 21.32 5.32
CA ILE A 272 5.22 21.45 6.09
C ILE A 272 5.52 21.38 7.59
N VAL A 273 4.95 22.29 8.38
CA VAL A 273 4.99 22.26 9.85
C VAL A 273 3.63 21.83 10.38
N LEU A 274 3.55 20.70 11.07
CA LEU A 274 2.28 20.12 11.54
C LEU A 274 2.03 20.35 13.03
N GLU A 275 0.76 20.29 13.42
CA GLU A 275 0.27 20.57 14.78
C GLU A 275 0.87 19.66 15.86
N ASP A 276 1.24 18.44 15.50
CA ASP A 276 1.92 17.49 16.40
C ASP A 276 3.43 17.70 16.55
N GLY A 277 3.99 18.79 15.97
CA GLY A 277 5.41 19.11 16.04
C GLY A 277 6.27 18.37 15.02
N ARG A 278 5.67 17.75 14.00
CA ARG A 278 6.40 17.30 12.79
C ARG A 278 6.82 18.49 11.92
N LEU A 279 8.04 18.41 11.42
CA LEU A 279 8.53 19.13 10.26
C LEU A 279 8.74 18.12 9.14
N ASP A 280 7.84 18.14 8.15
CA ASP A 280 7.91 17.27 6.97
C ASP A 280 8.66 17.95 5.82
N LEU A 281 9.75 17.31 5.41
CA LEU A 281 10.66 17.73 4.36
C LEU A 281 11.00 16.56 3.42
N TYR A 282 10.18 15.50 3.41
CA TYR A 282 10.42 14.33 2.58
C TYR A 282 10.49 14.71 1.09
N LYS A 283 11.51 14.21 0.37
CA LYS A 283 11.76 14.47 -1.06
C LYS A 283 11.87 15.94 -1.49
N ILE A 284 12.17 16.85 -0.56
CA ILE A 284 12.40 18.27 -0.90
C ILE A 284 13.70 18.49 -1.68
N GLY A 285 14.72 17.64 -1.50
CA GLY A 285 16.01 17.79 -2.18
C GLY A 285 16.87 18.89 -1.56
N LEU A 286 17.00 18.90 -0.23
CA LEU A 286 17.81 19.89 0.48
C LEU A 286 19.30 19.83 0.13
N GLY A 287 19.85 18.62 -0.05
CA GLY A 287 21.31 18.43 -0.11
C GLY A 287 22.04 18.87 1.18
N PRO A 288 23.38 18.83 1.19
CA PRO A 288 24.17 19.13 2.39
C PRO A 288 24.12 20.60 2.81
N ASP A 289 24.03 21.55 1.87
CA ASP A 289 24.09 22.98 2.19
C ASP A 289 22.78 23.53 2.75
N LEU A 290 21.63 23.17 2.17
CA LEU A 290 20.35 23.69 2.62
C LEU A 290 19.89 23.03 3.92
N VAL A 291 20.26 21.75 4.18
CA VAL A 291 20.03 21.14 5.50
C VAL A 291 20.86 21.83 6.59
N MET A 292 22.08 22.30 6.29
CA MET A 292 22.87 23.11 7.23
C MET A 292 22.24 24.46 7.57
N ASP A 293 21.63 25.13 6.58
CA ASP A 293 20.92 26.39 6.79
C ASP A 293 19.61 26.17 7.56
N LEU A 294 18.84 25.14 7.20
CA LEU A 294 17.59 24.74 7.88
C LEU A 294 17.84 24.41 9.37
N LEU A 295 18.86 23.60 9.67
CA LEU A 295 19.23 23.26 11.05
C LEU A 295 19.74 24.48 11.83
N ARG A 296 20.25 25.53 11.16
CA ARG A 296 20.53 26.82 11.82
C ARG A 296 19.23 27.57 12.14
N SER A 297 18.27 27.58 11.22
CA SER A 297 16.96 28.19 11.43
C SER A 297 16.17 27.54 12.59
N LEU A 298 16.29 26.21 12.75
CA LEU A 298 15.63 25.47 13.83
C LEU A 298 16.16 25.73 15.25
N ARG A 299 17.29 26.42 15.44
CA ARG A 299 17.92 26.57 16.77
C ARG A 299 17.05 27.28 17.80
N ALA A 300 16.27 28.27 17.38
CA ALA A 300 15.36 29.01 18.24
C ALA A 300 13.98 28.34 18.39
N ASN A 301 13.67 27.34 17.55
CA ASN A 301 12.34 26.75 17.49
C ASN A 301 12.16 25.67 18.57
N GLU A 302 11.22 25.86 19.49
CA GLU A 302 10.89 24.91 20.57
C GLU A 302 9.67 24.02 20.27
N PHE A 303 9.01 24.24 19.14
CA PHE A 303 7.80 23.53 18.75
C PHE A 303 8.11 22.21 18.01
N ILE A 304 9.14 22.19 17.16
CA ILE A 304 9.49 20.99 16.38
C ILE A 304 10.11 19.90 17.27
N LYS A 305 9.55 18.69 17.16
CA LYS A 305 9.93 17.47 17.88
C LYS A 305 10.26 16.30 16.96
N HIS A 306 9.69 16.26 15.76
CA HIS A 306 9.86 15.17 14.80
C HIS A 306 10.33 15.79 13.48
N ILE A 307 11.46 15.32 12.93
CA ILE A 307 12.02 15.87 11.69
C ILE A 307 12.10 14.73 10.65
N LEU A 308 11.43 14.93 9.51
CA LEU A 308 11.38 13.98 8.39
C LEU A 308 12.21 14.52 7.23
N LEU A 309 13.45 14.06 7.11
CA LEU A 309 14.43 14.45 6.08
C LEU A 309 14.59 13.38 4.98
N GLY A 310 13.65 12.45 4.81
CA GLY A 310 13.81 11.36 3.85
C GLY A 310 14.02 11.82 2.40
N GLU A 311 14.85 11.09 1.64
CA GLU A 311 15.13 11.33 0.21
C GLU A 311 15.69 12.72 -0.14
N ASN A 312 16.50 13.31 0.77
CA ASN A 312 17.07 14.65 0.60
C ASN A 312 18.54 14.71 0.15
N ASN A 313 19.18 13.55 -0.04
CA ASN A 313 20.58 13.44 -0.47
C ASN A 313 21.57 14.28 0.38
N ILE A 314 21.41 14.26 1.71
CA ILE A 314 22.23 15.11 2.61
C ILE A 314 23.66 14.60 2.83
N GLY A 315 23.90 13.29 2.67
CA GLY A 315 25.22 12.65 2.76
C GLY A 315 25.99 12.87 4.08
N GLU A 316 27.31 12.65 4.06
CA GLU A 316 28.20 12.79 5.23
C GLU A 316 28.18 14.22 5.81
N ALA A 317 28.19 15.24 4.96
CA ALA A 317 28.18 16.64 5.39
C ALA A 317 26.88 17.03 6.09
N GLY A 318 25.73 16.53 5.60
CA GLY A 318 24.45 16.66 6.29
C GLY A 318 24.39 15.90 7.62
N CYS A 319 24.98 14.70 7.69
CA CYS A 319 25.10 13.96 8.95
C CYS A 319 25.95 14.72 9.99
N ALA A 320 27.07 15.33 9.56
CA ALA A 320 27.88 16.20 10.42
C ALA A 320 27.10 17.46 10.86
N ALA A 321 26.20 17.99 10.02
CA ALA A 321 25.32 19.10 10.37
C ALA A 321 24.29 18.70 11.45
N ILE A 322 23.64 17.54 11.30
CA ILE A 322 22.70 16.97 12.28
C ILE A 322 23.42 16.71 13.60
N ALA A 323 24.60 16.09 13.58
CA ALA A 323 25.38 15.82 14.79
C ALA A 323 25.80 17.12 15.51
N ARG A 324 26.17 18.17 14.78
CA ARG A 324 26.44 19.50 15.34
C ARG A 324 25.18 20.18 15.88
N PHE A 325 24.03 19.98 15.23
CA PHE A 325 22.75 20.51 15.71
C PHE A 325 22.35 19.85 17.04
N LEU A 326 22.41 18.51 17.13
CA LEU A 326 22.13 17.74 18.34
C LEU A 326 23.00 18.16 19.54
N LYS A 327 24.27 18.50 19.32
CA LYS A 327 25.18 18.98 20.36
C LYS A 327 24.88 20.42 20.81
N ASN A 328 24.46 21.28 19.90
CA ASN A 328 24.13 22.69 20.21
C ASN A 328 22.71 22.87 20.77
N VAL A 329 21.78 21.98 20.41
CA VAL A 329 20.37 22.01 20.80
C VAL A 329 19.96 20.63 21.33
N PRO A 330 20.57 20.17 22.44
CA PRO A 330 20.33 18.83 22.97
C PRO A 330 18.91 18.71 23.54
N ASN A 331 18.40 17.49 23.59
CA ASN A 331 17.14 17.15 24.26
C ASN A 331 15.89 17.89 23.71
N ARG A 332 15.84 18.13 22.39
CA ARG A 332 14.69 18.78 21.72
C ARG A 332 13.95 17.86 20.75
N ILE A 333 14.70 17.19 19.87
CA ILE A 333 14.11 16.32 18.84
C ILE A 333 13.93 14.91 19.40
N GLU A 334 12.72 14.38 19.27
CA GLU A 334 12.28 13.06 19.68
C GLU A 334 12.40 12.03 18.55
N THR A 335 12.19 12.46 17.30
CA THR A 335 12.26 11.59 16.12
C THR A 335 13.11 12.17 15.00
N TRP A 336 14.06 11.36 14.52
CA TRP A 336 14.83 11.64 13.31
C TRP A 336 14.50 10.60 12.24
N GLN A 337 13.82 11.02 11.17
CA GLN A 337 13.67 10.22 9.97
C GLN A 337 14.60 10.77 8.89
N VAL A 338 15.56 9.94 8.47
CA VAL A 338 16.64 10.27 7.53
C VAL A 338 16.77 9.19 6.46
N THR A 339 15.64 8.59 6.07
CA THR A 339 15.50 7.59 5.01
C THR A 339 16.16 8.04 3.69
N GLY A 340 16.80 7.15 2.92
CA GLY A 340 17.23 7.48 1.55
C GLY A 340 18.19 8.68 1.42
N ASN A 341 19.16 8.82 2.33
CA ASN A 341 20.05 10.00 2.40
C ASN A 341 21.52 9.72 2.07
N ASN A 342 21.82 8.53 1.55
CA ASN A 342 23.18 8.05 1.27
C ASN A 342 24.10 8.08 2.52
N ILE A 343 23.55 7.70 3.68
CA ILE A 343 24.28 7.59 4.94
C ILE A 343 25.03 6.25 4.94
N ASN A 344 26.36 6.29 5.07
CA ASN A 344 27.22 5.11 5.21
C ASN A 344 27.68 4.91 6.67
N SER A 345 28.40 3.83 6.97
CA SER A 345 28.93 3.53 8.32
C SER A 345 29.69 4.68 8.97
N ARG A 346 30.58 5.35 8.24
CA ARG A 346 31.32 6.54 8.70
C ARG A 346 30.38 7.71 9.06
N SER A 347 29.34 7.94 8.26
CA SER A 347 28.36 9.01 8.48
C SER A 347 27.42 8.68 9.65
N LEU A 348 26.99 7.42 9.76
CA LEU A 348 26.20 6.91 10.87
C LEU A 348 26.94 7.11 12.19
N LYS A 349 28.25 6.80 12.23
CA LYS A 349 29.06 6.99 13.44
C LYS A 349 28.97 8.42 14.00
N LEU A 350 29.02 9.43 13.13
CA LEU A 350 28.88 10.84 13.53
C LEU A 350 27.51 11.12 14.17
N LEU A 351 26.44 10.54 13.62
CA LEU A 351 25.10 10.64 14.20
C LEU A 351 25.04 9.95 15.56
N VAL A 352 25.48 8.69 15.65
CA VAL A 352 25.49 7.89 16.89
C VAL A 352 26.25 8.60 18.01
N ASP A 353 27.45 9.14 17.72
CA ASP A 353 28.29 9.87 18.68
C ASP A 353 27.61 11.15 19.24
N SER A 354 26.51 11.62 18.64
CA SER A 354 25.68 12.72 19.17
C SER A 354 24.32 12.27 19.71
N MET A 355 23.71 11.23 19.14
CA MET A 355 22.39 10.73 19.54
C MET A 355 22.42 10.05 20.92
N ILE A 356 23.51 9.37 21.28
CA ILE A 356 23.66 8.73 22.61
C ILE A 356 23.80 9.74 23.76
N GLU A 357 24.18 10.99 23.46
CA GLU A 357 24.23 12.10 24.43
C GLU A 357 22.83 12.68 24.70
N SER A 358 21.87 12.45 23.79
CA SER A 358 20.51 12.96 23.89
C SER A 358 19.62 12.12 24.80
N ARG A 359 18.75 12.82 25.55
CA ARG A 359 17.72 12.24 26.41
C ARG A 359 16.32 12.25 25.77
N THR A 360 16.14 12.86 24.60
CA THR A 360 14.83 12.88 23.91
C THR A 360 14.75 11.94 22.72
N VAL A 361 15.87 11.51 22.13
CA VAL A 361 15.84 10.62 20.94
C VAL A 361 15.15 9.31 21.32
N MET A 362 13.92 9.14 20.81
CA MET A 362 13.04 8.00 21.03
C MET A 362 12.87 7.16 19.77
N SER A 363 13.05 7.76 18.59
CA SER A 363 12.86 7.08 17.33
C SER A 363 13.84 7.54 16.25
N VAL A 364 14.47 6.59 15.56
CA VAL A 364 15.47 6.84 14.51
C VAL A 364 15.14 5.97 13.30
N TRP A 365 14.99 6.58 12.13
CA TRP A 365 14.64 5.89 10.88
C TRP A 365 15.74 6.07 9.84
N LEU A 366 16.46 4.99 9.58
CA LEU A 366 17.64 4.94 8.69
C LEU A 366 17.36 4.16 7.40
N LYS A 367 16.12 3.76 7.13
CA LYS A 367 15.75 2.95 5.96
C LYS A 367 16.37 3.43 4.64
N GLY A 368 16.81 2.50 3.79
CA GLY A 368 17.34 2.83 2.47
C GLY A 368 18.64 3.65 2.52
N ASN A 369 19.48 3.45 3.54
CA ASN A 369 20.82 4.04 3.63
C ASN A 369 21.89 2.93 3.60
N PRO A 370 22.99 3.06 2.81
CA PRO A 370 24.01 2.03 2.64
C PRO A 370 24.94 1.92 3.87
N LEU A 371 24.38 1.47 5.01
CA LEU A 371 25.08 1.38 6.28
C LEU A 371 26.20 0.32 6.25
N GLY A 372 25.96 -0.82 5.61
CA GLY A 372 26.95 -1.92 5.52
C GLY A 372 27.14 -2.70 6.83
N PRO A 373 27.73 -3.92 6.79
CA PRO A 373 28.00 -4.72 7.98
C PRO A 373 28.90 -4.00 9.01
N GLU A 374 29.77 -3.10 8.56
CA GLU A 374 30.66 -2.30 9.40
C GLU A 374 29.93 -1.35 10.35
N SER A 375 28.64 -1.06 10.10
CA SER A 375 27.80 -0.25 10.99
C SER A 375 27.34 -0.98 12.26
N ALA A 376 27.45 -2.31 12.33
CA ALA A 376 26.93 -3.09 13.45
C ALA A 376 27.43 -2.64 14.85
N PRO A 377 28.72 -2.27 15.06
CA PRO A 377 29.18 -1.76 16.36
C PRO A 377 28.58 -0.41 16.74
N ASP A 378 28.41 0.52 15.80
CA ASP A 378 27.81 1.83 16.07
C ASP A 378 26.29 1.73 16.25
N LEU A 379 25.61 0.81 15.56
CA LEU A 379 24.21 0.46 15.84
C LEU A 379 24.04 -0.15 17.24
N ALA A 380 24.95 -1.04 17.66
CA ALA A 380 24.94 -1.57 19.02
C ALA A 380 25.16 -0.46 20.06
N ARG A 381 26.08 0.48 19.81
CA ARG A 381 26.29 1.68 20.65
C ARG A 381 25.05 2.57 20.70
N LEU A 382 24.33 2.74 19.60
CA LEU A 382 23.09 3.52 19.56
C LEU A 382 22.02 2.90 20.47
N ILE A 383 21.76 1.60 20.31
CA ILE A 383 20.73 0.87 21.09
C ILE A 383 21.06 0.80 22.58
N THR A 384 22.34 0.65 22.93
CA THR A 384 22.80 0.52 24.31
C THR A 384 23.02 1.87 25.02
N GLY A 385 23.39 2.91 24.27
CA GLY A 385 23.66 4.25 24.80
C GLY A 385 22.43 5.17 24.86
N ALA A 386 21.55 5.13 23.84
CA ALA A 386 20.40 6.02 23.74
C ALA A 386 19.25 5.54 24.65
N ARG A 387 19.28 6.00 25.91
CA ARG A 387 18.40 5.54 27.01
C ARG A 387 16.88 5.58 26.72
N ASN A 388 16.45 6.43 25.79
CA ASN A 388 15.05 6.58 25.43
C ASN A 388 14.66 6.01 24.06
N LEU A 389 15.60 5.42 23.30
CA LEU A 389 15.31 4.81 22.00
C LEU A 389 14.32 3.65 22.15
N ARG A 390 13.15 3.77 21.52
CA ARG A 390 12.09 2.75 21.48
C ARG A 390 11.93 2.12 20.10
N ILE A 391 12.11 2.90 19.05
CA ILE A 391 11.90 2.46 17.66
C ILE A 391 13.18 2.74 16.85
N LEU A 392 13.70 1.71 16.19
CA LEU A 392 14.81 1.81 15.27
C LEU A 392 14.43 1.15 13.93
N ASP A 393 14.42 1.92 12.85
CA ASP A 393 14.20 1.40 11.50
C ASP A 393 15.52 1.30 10.72
N LEU A 394 15.84 0.07 10.31
CA LEU A 394 17.02 -0.33 9.53
C LEU A 394 16.61 -1.06 8.23
N ASP A 395 15.35 -0.96 7.78
CA ASP A 395 14.88 -1.59 6.54
C ASP A 395 15.81 -1.23 5.35
N GLN A 396 16.26 -2.24 4.60
CA GLN A 396 17.09 -2.05 3.41
C GLN A 396 18.33 -1.18 3.69
N THR A 397 19.11 -1.52 4.74
CA THR A 397 20.35 -0.79 5.08
C THR A 397 21.64 -1.56 4.77
N GLN A 398 21.54 -2.68 4.05
CA GLN A 398 22.66 -3.50 3.58
C GLN A 398 23.59 -3.99 4.70
N LEU A 399 23.04 -4.25 5.89
CA LEU A 399 23.83 -4.80 7.01
C LEU A 399 24.34 -6.22 6.73
N GLY A 400 23.64 -6.98 5.88
CA GLY A 400 23.94 -8.37 5.60
C GLY A 400 23.67 -9.32 6.77
N ASP A 401 23.66 -10.63 6.50
CA ASP A 401 23.55 -11.68 7.53
C ASP A 401 24.61 -11.50 8.63
N ALA A 402 25.85 -11.20 8.21
CA ALA A 402 26.98 -10.99 9.11
C ALA A 402 26.84 -9.73 10.00
N GLY A 403 26.38 -8.59 9.46
CA GLY A 403 26.23 -7.37 10.23
C GLY A 403 25.06 -7.44 11.20
N VAL A 404 23.92 -8.04 10.80
CA VAL A 404 22.81 -8.27 11.74
C VAL A 404 23.20 -9.28 12.81
N ALA A 405 23.94 -10.34 12.47
CA ALA A 405 24.49 -11.27 13.47
C ALA A 405 25.43 -10.57 14.45
N ALA A 406 26.36 -9.74 13.97
CA ALA A 406 27.27 -8.96 14.80
C ALA A 406 26.52 -7.99 15.74
N LEU A 407 25.46 -7.33 15.24
CA LEU A 407 24.60 -6.46 16.03
C LEU A 407 23.96 -7.21 17.19
N PHE A 408 23.21 -8.29 16.93
CA PHE A 408 22.51 -9.04 17.99
C PHE A 408 23.44 -9.77 18.94
N ASN A 409 24.61 -10.24 18.49
CA ASN A 409 25.65 -10.75 19.38
C ASN A 409 26.19 -9.65 20.31
N SER A 410 26.42 -8.43 19.80
CA SER A 410 26.87 -7.29 20.62
C SER A 410 25.81 -6.88 21.64
N LEU A 411 24.53 -6.85 21.26
CA LEU A 411 23.41 -6.60 22.18
C LEU A 411 23.29 -7.69 23.25
N THR A 412 23.50 -8.96 22.87
CA THR A 412 23.49 -10.10 23.79
C THR A 412 24.59 -9.96 24.83
N SER A 413 25.85 -9.77 24.41
CA SER A 413 26.97 -9.60 25.34
C SER A 413 26.85 -8.34 26.20
N HIS A 414 26.26 -7.25 25.68
CA HIS A 414 25.93 -6.09 26.49
C HIS A 414 24.94 -6.46 27.60
N VAL A 415 23.81 -7.10 27.26
CA VAL A 415 22.78 -7.52 28.21
C VAL A 415 23.32 -8.52 29.25
N GLU A 416 24.12 -9.50 28.82
CA GLU A 416 24.79 -10.46 29.72
C GLU A 416 25.76 -9.77 30.70
N SER A 417 26.30 -8.60 30.34
CA SER A 417 27.19 -7.80 31.19
C SER A 417 26.48 -6.78 32.10
N LEU A 418 25.16 -6.57 31.94
CA LEU A 418 24.45 -5.52 32.66
C LEU A 418 24.26 -5.86 34.16
N GLN A 419 24.75 -4.96 35.01
CA GLN A 419 24.23 -4.77 36.39
C GLN A 419 23.03 -3.78 36.42
N GLY A 420 22.60 -3.29 35.25
CA GLY A 420 21.57 -2.26 35.08
C GLY A 420 20.24 -2.79 34.52
N GLY A 421 19.27 -1.87 34.39
CA GLY A 421 17.93 -2.18 33.87
C GLY A 421 17.89 -2.51 32.36
N PRO A 422 16.71 -2.94 31.85
CA PRO A 422 16.60 -3.52 30.51
C PRO A 422 16.86 -2.56 29.36
N LEU A 423 17.28 -3.12 28.23
CA LEU A 423 17.41 -2.38 26.98
C LEU A 423 16.09 -1.68 26.60
N PRO A 424 16.13 -0.39 26.23
CA PRO A 424 14.94 0.42 26.04
C PRO A 424 14.17 0.11 24.74
N LEU A 425 14.83 -0.51 23.75
CA LEU A 425 14.27 -0.75 22.43
C LEU A 425 13.04 -1.67 22.49
N GLU A 426 11.94 -1.23 21.88
CA GLU A 426 10.62 -1.89 21.86
C GLU A 426 10.28 -2.43 20.46
N VAL A 427 10.77 -1.77 19.40
CA VAL A 427 10.48 -2.07 18.00
C VAL A 427 11.74 -1.97 17.14
N ILE A 428 11.99 -2.98 16.29
CA ILE A 428 13.06 -2.95 15.29
C ILE A 428 12.58 -3.39 13.91
N TYR A 429 12.92 -2.62 12.88
CA TYR A 429 12.68 -2.96 11.47
C TYR A 429 13.99 -3.38 10.81
N LEU A 430 14.00 -4.54 10.16
CA LEU A 430 15.18 -5.20 9.58
C LEU A 430 14.87 -5.82 8.21
N SER A 431 13.78 -5.40 7.56
CA SER A 431 13.32 -5.95 6.29
C SER A 431 14.34 -5.67 5.17
N GLY A 432 14.65 -6.64 4.30
CA GLY A 432 15.57 -6.36 3.18
C GLY A 432 17.06 -6.22 3.54
N ASN A 433 17.51 -6.78 4.66
CA ASN A 433 18.92 -6.69 5.10
C ASN A 433 19.77 -7.94 4.82
N GLY A 434 19.21 -8.99 4.24
CA GLY A 434 19.94 -10.24 3.98
C GLY A 434 20.02 -11.14 5.21
N VAL A 435 19.12 -10.98 6.18
CA VAL A 435 19.00 -11.87 7.36
C VAL A 435 18.82 -13.31 6.89
N SER A 436 19.68 -14.21 7.34
CA SER A 436 19.59 -15.64 7.08
C SER A 436 19.98 -16.41 8.35
N VAL A 437 20.67 -17.55 8.23
CA VAL A 437 20.96 -18.46 9.33
C VAL A 437 21.77 -17.81 10.47
N SER A 438 22.81 -17.01 10.17
CA SER A 438 23.69 -16.45 11.21
C SER A 438 22.98 -15.37 12.02
N ALA A 439 22.29 -14.45 11.34
CA ALA A 439 21.49 -13.41 11.96
C ALA A 439 20.30 -14.02 12.71
N SER A 440 19.61 -15.00 12.14
CA SER A 440 18.51 -15.71 12.82
C SER A 440 18.97 -16.36 14.12
N LYS A 441 20.15 -17.00 14.14
CA LYS A 441 20.75 -17.57 15.35
C LYS A 441 21.08 -16.50 16.41
N ALA A 442 21.63 -15.36 15.99
CA ALA A 442 21.96 -14.27 16.91
C ALA A 442 20.70 -13.59 17.49
N ILE A 443 19.68 -13.36 16.67
CA ILE A 443 18.37 -12.86 17.10
C ILE A 443 17.73 -13.86 18.07
N ALA A 444 17.73 -15.15 17.76
CA ALA A 444 17.16 -16.19 18.60
C ALA A 444 17.85 -16.28 19.98
N ARG A 445 19.19 -16.18 20.02
CA ARG A 445 19.94 -16.11 21.27
C ARG A 445 19.56 -14.88 22.09
N PHE A 446 19.50 -13.71 21.48
CA PHE A 446 19.10 -12.46 22.15
C PHE A 446 17.68 -12.55 22.74
N LEU A 447 16.73 -13.08 21.99
CA LEU A 447 15.34 -13.27 22.44
C LEU A 447 15.20 -14.33 23.54
N SER A 448 16.13 -15.28 23.61
CA SER A 448 16.15 -16.31 24.66
C SER A 448 16.75 -15.82 25.98
N LEU A 449 17.17 -14.56 26.09
CA LEU A 449 17.73 -14.00 27.32
C LEU A 449 16.64 -13.80 28.37
N GLN A 450 16.70 -14.62 29.42
CA GLN A 450 15.76 -14.60 30.54
C GLN A 450 16.43 -14.17 31.84
N SER A 451 15.66 -13.53 32.72
CA SER A 451 16.07 -13.19 34.09
C SER A 451 14.88 -13.39 35.03
N GLN A 452 15.15 -13.83 36.26
CA GLN A 452 14.13 -14.15 37.26
C GLN A 452 13.40 -12.92 37.81
N ALA A 453 13.99 -11.72 37.70
CA ALA A 453 13.48 -10.51 38.34
C ALA A 453 12.66 -9.62 37.40
N GLN A 454 13.11 -9.42 36.16
CA GLN A 454 12.51 -8.55 35.13
C GLN A 454 12.95 -9.02 33.73
N PRO A 455 12.19 -8.72 32.65
CA PRO A 455 12.68 -8.88 31.28
C PRO A 455 13.97 -8.07 31.06
N LEU A 456 14.93 -8.63 30.31
CA LEU A 456 16.23 -8.00 30.05
C LEU A 456 16.23 -7.03 28.85
N HIS A 457 15.21 -7.12 28.00
CA HIS A 457 14.96 -6.22 26.87
C HIS A 457 13.45 -5.99 26.71
N ARG A 458 13.06 -4.87 26.09
CA ARG A 458 11.64 -4.53 25.84
C ARG A 458 11.14 -4.89 24.44
N LEU A 459 12.02 -5.39 23.57
CA LEU A 459 11.73 -5.66 22.16
C LEU A 459 10.52 -6.61 22.01
N HIS A 460 9.42 -6.08 21.47
CA HIS A 460 8.15 -6.78 21.32
C HIS A 460 7.61 -6.80 19.87
N SER A 461 8.26 -6.10 18.95
CA SER A 461 7.87 -6.08 17.53
C SER A 461 9.10 -6.11 16.63
N ILE A 462 9.15 -7.10 15.74
CA ILE A 462 10.29 -7.38 14.87
C ILE A 462 9.77 -7.57 13.45
N TYR A 463 10.29 -6.78 12.51
CA TYR A 463 9.96 -6.88 11.09
C TYR A 463 11.16 -7.42 10.33
N LEU A 464 11.01 -8.61 9.75
CA LEU A 464 12.06 -9.39 9.08
C LEU A 464 11.67 -9.75 7.64
N SER A 465 10.60 -9.15 7.10
CA SER A 465 10.14 -9.36 5.73
C SER A 465 11.24 -9.13 4.68
N TYR A 466 11.11 -9.70 3.49
CA TYR A 466 12.08 -9.51 2.39
C TYR A 466 13.51 -9.92 2.78
N ASN A 467 13.69 -11.05 3.49
CA ASN A 467 15.00 -11.54 3.89
C ASN A 467 15.12 -13.06 3.68
N PRO A 468 16.28 -13.59 3.27
CA PRO A 468 16.52 -15.01 3.00
C PRO A 468 16.64 -15.89 4.25
N LEU A 469 15.57 -15.96 5.07
CA LEU A 469 15.55 -16.79 6.28
C LEU A 469 15.45 -18.28 5.94
N GLY A 470 14.58 -18.64 5.01
CA GLY A 470 14.29 -20.04 4.65
C GLY A 470 13.74 -20.85 5.83
N ASN A 471 13.67 -22.17 5.66
CA ASN A 471 13.27 -23.08 6.74
C ASN A 471 14.29 -23.05 7.91
N LYS A 472 15.59 -22.97 7.59
CA LYS A 472 16.70 -23.00 8.55
C LYS A 472 16.68 -21.78 9.50
N GLY A 473 16.54 -20.57 8.95
CA GLY A 473 16.46 -19.33 9.75
C GLY A 473 15.19 -19.25 10.58
N ILE A 474 14.04 -19.62 10.00
CA ILE A 474 12.76 -19.63 10.74
C ILE A 474 12.79 -20.61 11.92
N LYS A 475 13.38 -21.80 11.75
CA LYS A 475 13.54 -22.79 12.83
C LYS A 475 14.30 -22.22 14.02
N LEU A 476 15.41 -21.51 13.76
CA LEU A 476 16.19 -20.80 14.80
C LEU A 476 15.37 -19.69 15.46
N LEU A 477 14.71 -18.83 14.67
CA LEU A 477 13.88 -17.75 15.22
C LEU A 477 12.72 -18.28 16.07
N ALA A 478 12.11 -19.41 15.69
CA ALA A 478 11.04 -20.06 16.44
C ALA A 478 11.49 -20.50 17.83
N GLU A 479 12.73 -20.98 18.00
CA GLU A 479 13.31 -21.29 19.31
C GLU A 479 13.42 -20.04 20.19
N GLY A 480 13.88 -18.91 19.62
CA GLY A 480 13.99 -17.64 20.34
C GLY A 480 12.64 -17.03 20.72
N VAL A 481 11.68 -17.00 19.79
CA VAL A 481 10.35 -16.41 20.03
C VAL A 481 9.55 -17.23 21.04
N ARG A 482 9.69 -18.57 21.08
CA ARG A 482 9.08 -19.43 22.12
C ARG A 482 9.47 -18.98 23.54
N SER A 483 10.73 -18.56 23.71
CA SER A 483 11.29 -18.08 24.98
C SER A 483 10.88 -16.65 25.31
N ALA A 484 10.69 -15.79 24.31
CA ALA A 484 10.36 -14.37 24.42
C ALA A 484 8.86 -14.10 24.52
N GLN A 485 8.22 -14.58 25.60
CA GLN A 485 6.78 -14.53 25.88
C GLN A 485 6.11 -13.14 25.76
N HIS A 486 6.89 -12.05 25.73
CA HIS A 486 6.44 -10.67 25.54
C HIS A 486 6.38 -10.20 24.07
N ILE A 487 6.78 -11.01 23.10
CA ILE A 487 6.68 -10.69 21.66
C ILE A 487 5.20 -10.54 21.24
N ARG A 488 4.90 -9.45 20.52
CA ARG A 488 3.56 -9.07 20.08
C ARG A 488 3.39 -9.14 18.57
N ARG A 489 4.40 -8.75 17.79
CA ARG A 489 4.31 -8.67 16.33
C ARG A 489 5.54 -9.29 15.67
N LEU A 490 5.28 -10.15 14.69
CA LEU A 490 6.30 -10.80 13.86
C LEU A 490 5.87 -10.72 12.40
N ALA A 491 6.59 -9.92 11.60
CA ALA A 491 6.34 -9.77 10.17
C ALA A 491 7.43 -10.47 9.36
N LEU A 492 7.01 -11.47 8.58
CA LEU A 492 7.83 -12.42 7.84
C LEU A 492 7.32 -12.53 6.40
N GLN A 493 6.98 -11.39 5.79
CA GLN A 493 6.50 -11.41 4.41
C GLN A 493 7.64 -11.74 3.46
N SER A 494 7.45 -12.69 2.54
CA SER A 494 8.46 -13.09 1.55
C SER A 494 9.86 -13.29 2.15
N VAL A 495 9.98 -14.32 2.98
CA VAL A 495 11.24 -14.74 3.62
C VAL A 495 11.71 -16.12 3.17
N GLY A 496 11.13 -16.63 2.07
CA GLY A 496 11.42 -17.94 1.51
C GLY A 496 11.04 -19.13 2.40
N VAL A 497 10.15 -18.96 3.39
CA VAL A 497 9.80 -20.08 4.28
C VAL A 497 8.86 -21.07 3.60
N GLY A 498 9.22 -22.36 3.64
CA GLY A 498 8.39 -23.47 3.17
C GLY A 498 7.68 -24.21 4.30
N THR A 499 7.18 -25.41 4.00
CA THR A 499 6.30 -26.18 4.89
C THR A 499 6.92 -26.44 6.27
N GLU A 500 8.16 -26.95 6.33
CA GLU A 500 8.83 -27.29 7.60
C GLU A 500 8.96 -26.05 8.52
N GLY A 501 9.38 -24.91 7.96
CA GLY A 501 9.56 -23.68 8.71
C GLY A 501 8.23 -23.12 9.23
N ILE A 502 7.17 -23.13 8.42
CA ILE A 502 5.83 -22.67 8.84
C ILE A 502 5.27 -23.54 9.97
N VAL A 503 5.37 -24.87 9.85
CA VAL A 503 4.94 -25.81 10.89
C VAL A 503 5.72 -25.57 12.19
N THR A 504 7.05 -25.43 12.08
CA THR A 504 7.93 -25.17 13.23
C THR A 504 7.60 -23.86 13.94
N LEU A 505 7.36 -22.78 13.17
CA LEU A 505 6.98 -21.48 13.68
C LEU A 505 5.60 -21.51 14.37
N CYS A 506 4.59 -22.10 13.74
CA CYS A 506 3.25 -22.21 14.33
C CYS A 506 3.27 -23.00 15.64
N ASN A 507 4.05 -24.08 15.71
CA ASN A 507 4.23 -24.87 16.93
C ASN A 507 4.98 -24.10 18.04
N ALA A 508 5.86 -23.15 17.70
CA ALA A 508 6.51 -22.27 18.67
C ALA A 508 5.62 -21.12 19.16
N LEU A 509 4.68 -20.67 18.32
CA LEU A 509 3.73 -19.59 18.61
C LEU A 509 2.43 -20.07 19.27
N HIS A 510 2.14 -21.38 19.26
CA HIS A 510 0.98 -21.95 19.93
C HIS A 510 1.00 -21.64 21.44
N GLY A 511 -0.10 -21.07 21.95
CA GLY A 511 -0.22 -20.65 23.35
C GLY A 511 0.58 -19.39 23.74
N HIS A 512 1.22 -18.69 22.79
CA HIS A 512 2.05 -17.52 23.09
C HIS A 512 1.22 -16.33 23.62
N PRO A 513 1.40 -15.86 24.87
CA PRO A 513 0.42 -15.02 25.56
C PRO A 513 0.36 -13.58 25.03
N SER A 514 1.50 -13.02 24.61
CA SER A 514 1.55 -11.63 24.12
C SER A 514 1.30 -11.49 22.62
N LEU A 515 1.19 -12.58 21.86
CA LEU A 515 1.17 -12.51 20.40
C LEU A 515 -0.12 -11.85 19.90
N ARG A 516 0.03 -10.87 19.00
CA ARG A 516 -1.06 -10.11 18.37
C ARG A 516 -1.07 -10.23 16.85
N THR A 517 0.09 -10.32 16.23
CA THR A 517 0.24 -10.23 14.76
C THR A 517 1.28 -11.22 14.27
N VAL A 518 0.88 -12.01 13.29
CA VAL A 518 1.76 -12.81 12.43
C VAL A 518 1.44 -12.49 10.97
N ASP A 519 2.45 -12.12 10.20
CA ASP A 519 2.31 -11.92 8.76
C ASP A 519 3.29 -12.82 8.01
N LEU A 520 2.76 -13.77 7.25
CA LEU A 520 3.46 -14.74 6.40
C LEU A 520 3.13 -14.53 4.91
N SER A 521 2.47 -13.43 4.55
CA SER A 521 2.05 -13.17 3.17
C SER A 521 3.21 -12.75 2.25
N GLN A 522 2.95 -12.60 0.96
CA GLN A 522 3.90 -12.07 0.00
C GLN A 522 3.89 -10.54 -0.05
N GLY A 523 5.10 -9.96 -0.06
CA GLY A 523 5.29 -8.54 -0.29
C GLY A 523 5.19 -8.18 -1.78
N LEU A 524 4.64 -7.00 -2.09
CA LEU A 524 4.52 -6.51 -3.47
C LEU A 524 5.88 -6.36 -4.18
N ALA A 525 6.89 -5.88 -3.45
CA ALA A 525 8.21 -5.63 -3.98
C ALA A 525 9.09 -6.90 -4.13
N THR A 526 8.57 -8.08 -3.77
CA THR A 526 9.37 -9.32 -3.69
C THR A 526 10.20 -9.61 -4.95
N PRO A 527 9.65 -9.52 -6.19
CA PRO A 527 10.44 -9.69 -7.40
C PRO A 527 11.50 -8.61 -7.62
N SER A 528 11.17 -7.32 -7.40
CA SER A 528 12.13 -6.20 -7.55
C SER A 528 13.31 -6.30 -6.60
N LEU A 529 13.07 -6.81 -5.40
CA LEU A 529 14.08 -6.93 -4.35
C LEU A 529 14.90 -8.23 -4.46
N GLY A 530 14.61 -9.07 -5.46
CA GLY A 530 15.25 -10.39 -5.64
C GLY A 530 15.05 -11.30 -4.42
N GLN A 531 13.86 -11.25 -3.81
CA GLN A 531 13.49 -12.05 -2.63
C GLN A 531 12.49 -13.13 -3.02
N THR A 532 12.31 -14.12 -2.14
CA THR A 532 11.53 -15.33 -2.41
C THR A 532 10.20 -15.36 -1.64
N PHE A 533 9.19 -15.95 -2.27
CA PHE A 533 7.87 -16.14 -1.69
C PHE A 533 7.89 -17.21 -0.60
N ASN A 534 7.01 -17.03 0.39
CA ASN A 534 6.70 -18.09 1.35
C ASN A 534 5.80 -19.12 0.67
N TYR A 535 6.07 -20.41 0.86
CA TYR A 535 5.29 -21.50 0.29
C TYR A 535 4.42 -22.17 1.35
N ILE A 536 3.14 -21.77 1.38
CA ILE A 536 2.15 -22.24 2.34
C ILE A 536 1.21 -23.23 1.63
N ASN A 537 1.30 -24.52 1.95
CA ASN A 537 0.49 -25.60 1.36
C ASN A 537 -0.40 -26.29 2.41
N ASP A 538 -1.16 -27.32 2.00
CA ASP A 538 -2.09 -28.02 2.89
C ASP A 538 -1.44 -28.74 4.09
N ASP A 539 -0.17 -29.15 3.98
CA ASP A 539 0.56 -29.79 5.07
C ASP A 539 0.83 -28.82 6.24
N THR A 540 0.76 -27.50 5.99
CA THR A 540 0.81 -26.47 7.03
C THR A 540 -0.50 -26.30 7.80
N VAL A 541 -1.64 -26.77 7.26
CA VAL A 541 -2.99 -26.54 7.83
C VAL A 541 -3.13 -27.02 9.26
N PRO A 542 -2.65 -28.21 9.67
CA PRO A 542 -2.73 -28.65 11.07
C PRO A 542 -2.03 -27.67 12.03
N ALA A 543 -0.87 -27.14 11.64
CA ALA A 543 -0.10 -26.23 12.47
C ALA A 543 -0.74 -24.82 12.53
N LEU A 544 -1.25 -24.32 11.40
CA LEU A 544 -2.06 -23.09 11.35
C LEU A 544 -3.34 -23.21 12.20
N CYS A 545 -3.98 -24.39 12.20
CA CYS A 545 -5.12 -24.68 13.06
C CYS A 545 -4.74 -24.66 14.54
N SER A 546 -3.59 -25.24 14.92
CA SER A 546 -3.08 -25.18 16.29
C SER A 546 -2.77 -23.75 16.72
N LEU A 547 -2.19 -22.91 15.85
CA LEU A 547 -1.95 -21.49 16.14
C LEU A 547 -3.25 -20.71 16.44
N LEU A 548 -4.33 -21.03 15.73
CA LEU A 548 -5.67 -20.42 15.89
C LEU A 548 -6.51 -21.05 17.00
N THR A 549 -6.06 -22.13 17.64
CA THR A 549 -6.83 -22.84 18.68
C THR A 549 -6.62 -22.16 20.04
N PRO A 550 -7.70 -21.75 20.75
CA PRO A 550 -7.53 -21.10 22.04
C PRO A 550 -6.93 -22.01 23.13
N PHE A 551 -6.03 -21.45 23.96
CA PHE A 551 -5.31 -22.19 24.98
C PHE A 551 -5.99 -22.08 26.37
N GLY A 552 -6.68 -23.14 26.78
CA GLY A 552 -7.29 -23.27 28.12
C GLY A 552 -8.66 -22.57 28.28
N GLN A 553 -9.43 -22.99 29.28
CA GLN A 553 -10.69 -22.33 29.68
C GLN A 553 -10.46 -21.18 30.68
N ASP A 554 -9.40 -21.27 31.51
CA ASP A 554 -9.15 -20.35 32.64
C ASP A 554 -8.05 -19.30 32.36
N SER A 555 -7.45 -19.32 31.17
CA SER A 555 -6.48 -18.31 30.72
C SER A 555 -7.05 -17.62 29.47
N PRO A 556 -6.95 -16.29 29.33
CA PRO A 556 -7.34 -15.62 28.09
C PRO A 556 -6.42 -16.11 26.97
N GLY A 557 -6.97 -16.96 26.11
CA GLY A 557 -6.26 -17.60 25.01
C GLY A 557 -5.65 -16.61 24.00
N PRO A 558 -4.94 -17.13 22.96
CA PRO A 558 -4.14 -16.37 22.02
C PRO A 558 -4.82 -15.07 21.59
N MET A 559 -4.15 -13.97 21.91
CA MET A 559 -4.63 -12.62 21.63
C MET A 559 -4.34 -12.23 20.17
N LEU A 560 -4.29 -13.20 19.25
CA LEU A 560 -3.98 -12.99 17.85
C LEU A 560 -5.10 -12.16 17.21
N GLU A 561 -4.79 -10.91 16.90
CA GLU A 561 -5.69 -9.91 16.32
C GLU A 561 -5.54 -9.87 14.78
N TYR A 562 -4.37 -10.28 14.25
CA TYR A 562 -4.05 -10.29 12.82
C TYR A 562 -3.28 -11.55 12.40
N LEU A 563 -3.76 -12.22 11.34
CA LEU A 563 -3.03 -13.26 10.61
C LEU A 563 -3.15 -13.00 9.10
N SER A 564 -2.03 -13.04 8.38
CA SER A 564 -2.02 -12.92 6.92
C SER A 564 -1.16 -14.00 6.30
N LEU A 565 -1.73 -14.78 5.39
CA LEU A 565 -1.07 -15.83 4.59
C LEU A 565 -0.93 -15.39 3.12
N GLY A 566 -1.78 -14.46 2.66
CA GLY A 566 -1.73 -13.92 1.30
C GLY A 566 -2.10 -14.93 0.22
N HIS A 567 -1.41 -14.87 -0.91
CA HIS A 567 -1.53 -15.86 -1.98
C HIS A 567 -0.73 -17.11 -1.58
N CYS A 568 -1.41 -18.25 -1.50
CA CYS A 568 -0.87 -19.48 -0.91
C CYS A 568 -1.31 -20.73 -1.69
N SER A 569 -0.52 -21.81 -1.65
CA SER A 569 -0.79 -23.10 -2.29
C SER A 569 -1.78 -24.00 -1.51
N LEU A 570 -2.51 -23.42 -0.55
CA LEU A 570 -3.62 -24.08 0.15
C LEU A 570 -4.75 -24.44 -0.83
N THR A 571 -5.31 -25.63 -0.70
CA THR A 571 -6.54 -26.01 -1.41
C THR A 571 -7.78 -25.38 -0.76
N GLU A 572 -8.94 -25.52 -1.39
CA GLU A 572 -10.21 -25.17 -0.78
C GLU A 572 -10.45 -25.90 0.53
N ALA A 573 -10.13 -27.20 0.60
CA ALA A 573 -10.33 -28.02 1.79
C ALA A 573 -9.46 -27.54 2.96
N GLY A 574 -8.20 -27.17 2.68
CA GLY A 574 -7.31 -26.53 3.65
C GLY A 574 -7.86 -25.20 4.17
N LEU A 575 -8.32 -24.33 3.25
CA LEU A 575 -8.93 -23.05 3.60
C LEU A 575 -10.23 -23.19 4.41
N GLN A 576 -11.14 -24.09 4.02
CA GLN A 576 -12.40 -24.34 4.75
C GLN A 576 -12.13 -24.78 6.20
N ARG A 577 -11.09 -25.60 6.43
CA ARG A 577 -10.70 -26.05 7.78
C ARG A 577 -10.19 -24.89 8.65
N ILE A 578 -9.46 -23.94 8.06
CA ILE A 578 -9.04 -22.71 8.74
C ILE A 578 -10.25 -21.79 9.02
N TYR A 579 -11.15 -21.59 8.05
CA TYR A 579 -12.34 -20.75 8.23
C TYR A 579 -13.29 -21.28 9.31
N GLU A 580 -13.46 -22.59 9.47
CA GLU A 580 -14.30 -23.16 10.53
C GLU A 580 -13.77 -22.88 11.94
N LEU A 581 -12.45 -22.73 12.11
CA LEU A 581 -11.86 -22.24 13.36
C LEU A 581 -12.05 -20.72 13.53
N ILE A 582 -11.79 -19.93 12.48
CA ILE A 582 -11.96 -18.47 12.50
C ILE A 582 -13.38 -18.08 12.88
N ARG A 583 -14.40 -18.82 12.40
CA ARG A 583 -15.82 -18.66 12.74
C ARG A 583 -16.11 -18.66 14.24
N ARG A 584 -15.23 -19.26 15.06
CA ARG A 584 -15.35 -19.37 16.52
C ARG A 584 -14.25 -18.60 17.27
N HIS A 585 -13.31 -17.96 16.57
CA HIS A 585 -12.11 -17.38 17.18
C HIS A 585 -12.44 -16.11 18.01
N PRO A 586 -11.92 -15.97 19.24
CA PRO A 586 -12.34 -14.90 20.17
C PRO A 586 -11.86 -13.50 19.77
N THR A 587 -10.64 -13.36 19.26
CA THR A 587 -9.90 -12.07 19.18
C THR A 587 -9.51 -11.62 17.75
N LEU A 588 -9.32 -12.55 16.82
CA LEU A 588 -8.89 -12.28 15.44
C LEU A 588 -9.81 -11.27 14.74
N CYS A 589 -9.25 -10.14 14.37
CA CYS A 589 -9.93 -9.04 13.68
C CYS A 589 -9.61 -9.04 12.17
N TYR A 590 -8.49 -9.64 11.76
CA TYR A 590 -8.12 -9.74 10.35
C TYR A 590 -7.54 -11.11 10.00
N PHE A 591 -8.07 -11.71 8.94
CA PHE A 591 -7.49 -12.86 8.25
C PHE A 591 -7.46 -12.59 6.74
N TRP A 592 -6.37 -12.94 6.07
CA TRP A 592 -6.32 -12.98 4.61
C TRP A 592 -5.51 -14.17 4.10
N ALA A 593 -6.16 -14.99 3.27
CA ALA A 593 -5.57 -16.06 2.49
C ALA A 593 -6.32 -16.19 1.15
N THR A 594 -5.65 -16.60 0.08
CA THR A 594 -6.23 -16.78 -1.25
C THR A 594 -5.47 -17.89 -1.96
N SER A 595 -6.17 -18.94 -2.39
CA SER A 595 -5.54 -20.05 -3.10
C SER A 595 -4.93 -19.59 -4.43
N VAL A 596 -3.75 -20.11 -4.76
CA VAL A 596 -3.15 -19.99 -6.10
C VAL A 596 -3.46 -21.18 -7.02
N ARG A 597 -4.05 -22.26 -6.49
CA ARG A 597 -4.31 -23.48 -7.24
C ARG A 597 -5.61 -23.32 -8.04
N ALA A 598 -5.63 -23.84 -9.27
CA ALA A 598 -6.83 -23.81 -10.10
C ALA A 598 -7.97 -24.65 -9.49
N PHE A 599 -9.21 -24.20 -9.68
CA PHE A 599 -10.40 -24.93 -9.22
C PHE A 599 -10.68 -26.12 -10.15
N GLY A 600 -10.36 -27.32 -9.69
CA GLY A 600 -10.54 -28.58 -10.43
C GLY A 600 -9.28 -29.07 -11.15
N GLU A 601 -9.16 -30.39 -11.27
CA GLU A 601 -7.97 -31.13 -11.75
C GLU A 601 -7.74 -31.03 -13.27
N SER A 602 -7.71 -29.83 -13.83
CA SER A 602 -7.27 -29.62 -15.22
C SER A 602 -6.07 -28.70 -15.28
N ASP A 603 -4.94 -29.21 -15.80
CA ASP A 603 -3.71 -28.48 -16.16
C ASP A 603 -3.91 -27.48 -17.32
N LYS A 604 -5.08 -26.85 -17.41
CA LYS A 604 -5.34 -25.78 -18.37
C LYS A 604 -4.87 -24.48 -17.75
N PRO A 605 -3.90 -23.77 -18.35
CA PRO A 605 -3.48 -22.47 -17.83
C PRO A 605 -4.68 -21.53 -17.79
N ILE A 606 -4.80 -20.77 -16.69
CA ILE A 606 -5.82 -19.74 -16.53
C ILE A 606 -5.59 -18.71 -17.64
N ARG A 607 -6.48 -18.65 -18.64
CA ARG A 607 -6.38 -17.70 -19.77
C ARG A 607 -7.00 -16.37 -19.34
N GLN A 608 -6.23 -15.28 -19.38
CA GLN A 608 -6.51 -14.09 -18.55
C GLN A 608 -6.81 -12.77 -19.29
N PHE A 609 -6.50 -12.61 -20.58
CA PHE A 609 -6.70 -11.32 -21.28
C PHE A 609 -7.73 -11.43 -22.42
N ILE A 610 -8.93 -10.85 -22.23
CA ILE A 610 -9.99 -10.77 -23.25
C ILE A 610 -10.07 -9.32 -23.81
N PRO A 611 -9.63 -9.06 -25.05
CA PRO A 611 -9.57 -7.71 -25.61
C PRO A 611 -10.89 -6.93 -25.68
N ALA A 612 -12.05 -7.60 -25.64
CA ALA A 612 -13.37 -6.98 -25.74
C ALA A 612 -13.94 -6.43 -24.41
N GLN A 613 -13.37 -6.81 -23.26
CA GLN A 613 -13.78 -6.29 -21.96
C GLN A 613 -12.65 -5.45 -21.36
N GLY A 614 -12.78 -4.14 -21.46
CA GLY A 614 -11.94 -3.22 -20.70
C GLY A 614 -12.09 -3.52 -19.20
N PRO A 615 -11.03 -3.36 -18.38
CA PRO A 615 -11.08 -3.81 -17.01
C PRO A 615 -11.98 -2.87 -16.20
N THR A 616 -13.07 -3.41 -15.65
CA THR A 616 -13.85 -2.71 -14.63
C THR A 616 -13.10 -2.77 -13.30
N ALA A 617 -12.98 -1.62 -12.64
CA ALA A 617 -12.01 -1.41 -11.58
C ALA A 617 -12.36 -2.06 -10.22
N THR A 618 -11.33 -2.19 -9.37
CA THR A 618 -11.39 -2.12 -7.89
C THR A 618 -12.12 -3.17 -7.05
N GLU A 619 -12.83 -4.17 -7.59
CA GLU A 619 -13.38 -5.22 -6.74
C GLU A 619 -12.33 -6.22 -6.23
N PHE A 620 -12.58 -6.73 -5.02
CA PHE A 620 -11.80 -7.80 -4.41
C PHE A 620 -11.71 -9.02 -5.33
N VAL A 621 -10.52 -9.61 -5.46
CA VAL A 621 -10.41 -11.02 -5.87
C VAL A 621 -10.83 -11.92 -4.69
N THR A 622 -12.12 -11.87 -4.35
CA THR A 622 -12.82 -12.94 -3.64
C THR A 622 -13.02 -14.13 -4.59
N GLY A 623 -13.48 -15.27 -4.07
CA GLY A 623 -13.91 -16.40 -4.91
C GLY A 623 -14.92 -15.98 -6.01
N ALA A 624 -15.77 -14.97 -5.75
CA ALA A 624 -16.73 -14.47 -6.73
C ALA A 624 -16.08 -13.87 -7.98
N ALA A 625 -14.93 -13.18 -7.86
CA ALA A 625 -14.17 -12.67 -9.00
C ALA A 625 -13.43 -13.78 -9.78
N LEU A 626 -13.37 -14.99 -9.22
CA LEU A 626 -12.95 -16.22 -9.92
C LEU A 626 -14.16 -17.09 -10.31
N GLY A 627 -15.39 -16.57 -10.24
CA GLY A 627 -16.62 -17.27 -10.61
C GLY A 627 -17.09 -18.35 -9.63
N ARG A 628 -16.55 -18.39 -8.40
CA ARG A 628 -16.89 -19.38 -7.37
C ARG A 628 -17.84 -18.82 -6.29
N ASP A 629 -18.81 -19.63 -5.90
CA ASP A 629 -19.66 -19.42 -4.73
C ASP A 629 -18.86 -19.44 -3.41
N VAL A 630 -19.05 -18.39 -2.60
CA VAL A 630 -18.48 -18.26 -1.25
C VAL A 630 -19.26 -19.15 -0.27
N THR A 631 -18.58 -20.06 0.43
CA THR A 631 -19.26 -21.03 1.30
C THR A 631 -19.93 -20.35 2.51
N GLU A 632 -20.90 -21.01 3.13
CA GLU A 632 -21.50 -20.47 4.37
C GLU A 632 -20.45 -20.41 5.51
N VAL A 633 -19.47 -21.31 5.52
CA VAL A 633 -18.36 -21.30 6.50
C VAL A 633 -17.49 -20.05 6.31
N GLU A 634 -17.12 -19.71 5.07
CA GLU A 634 -16.40 -18.49 4.72
C GLU A 634 -17.18 -17.23 5.14
N ARG A 635 -18.47 -17.16 4.77
CA ARG A 635 -19.34 -16.03 5.15
C ARG A 635 -19.50 -15.91 6.66
N ALA A 636 -19.65 -17.02 7.37
CA ALA A 636 -19.74 -17.02 8.83
C ALA A 636 -18.41 -16.64 9.52
N ALA A 637 -17.27 -17.02 8.94
CA ALA A 637 -15.96 -16.56 9.40
C ALA A 637 -15.79 -15.04 9.22
N TRP A 638 -16.21 -14.46 8.09
CA TRP A 638 -16.17 -13.01 7.88
C TRP A 638 -17.09 -12.26 8.85
N ARG A 639 -18.32 -12.74 9.08
CA ARG A 639 -19.21 -12.19 10.12
C ARG A 639 -18.56 -12.22 11.52
N ARG A 640 -17.76 -13.26 11.82
CA ARG A 640 -17.01 -13.35 13.09
C ARG A 640 -15.87 -12.32 13.18
N LEU A 641 -15.10 -12.12 12.11
CA LEU A 641 -14.07 -11.07 12.07
C LEU A 641 -14.68 -9.67 12.25
N GLU A 642 -15.82 -9.39 11.62
CA GLU A 642 -16.55 -8.13 11.80
C GLU A 642 -17.07 -7.96 13.25
N ALA A 643 -17.63 -9.02 13.85
CA ALA A 643 -18.07 -8.98 15.24
C ALA A 643 -16.90 -8.73 16.21
N ASN A 644 -15.73 -9.35 15.97
CA ASN A 644 -14.53 -9.11 16.75
C ASN A 644 -14.03 -7.65 16.57
N VAL A 645 -14.10 -7.09 15.36
CA VAL A 645 -13.80 -5.66 15.10
C VAL A 645 -14.75 -4.72 15.87
N LYS A 646 -16.06 -4.98 15.86
CA LYS A 646 -17.04 -4.19 16.65
C LYS A 646 -16.78 -4.30 18.15
N THR A 647 -16.47 -5.50 18.64
CA THR A 647 -16.08 -5.73 20.04
C THR A 647 -14.81 -4.96 20.41
N ARG A 648 -13.83 -4.88 19.49
CA ARG A 648 -12.50 -4.28 19.70
C ARG A 648 -12.50 -2.75 19.62
N TYR A 649 -13.31 -2.18 18.72
CA TYR A 649 -13.28 -0.75 18.33
C TYR A 649 -14.61 -0.01 18.54
N GLY A 650 -15.64 -0.69 19.05
CA GLY A 650 -16.99 -0.17 19.27
C GLY A 650 -17.98 -0.53 18.14
N GLU A 651 -19.26 -0.65 18.50
CA GLU A 651 -20.35 -1.08 17.60
C GLU A 651 -20.50 -0.24 16.32
N GLY A 652 -20.10 1.03 16.35
CA GLY A 652 -20.09 1.92 15.18
C GLY A 652 -18.95 1.68 14.18
N MET A 653 -18.05 0.72 14.43
CA MET A 653 -16.95 0.39 13.52
C MET A 653 -17.41 -0.61 12.45
N THR A 654 -17.52 -0.16 11.20
CA THR A 654 -17.71 -1.07 10.06
C THR A 654 -16.39 -1.76 9.70
N TYR A 655 -16.48 -2.98 9.17
CA TYR A 655 -15.27 -3.75 8.77
C TYR A 655 -14.44 -3.03 7.71
N ASP A 656 -15.10 -2.34 6.78
CA ASP A 656 -14.48 -1.52 5.74
C ASP A 656 -13.71 -0.31 6.31
N ARG A 657 -14.30 0.41 7.27
CA ARG A 657 -13.62 1.51 7.99
C ARG A 657 -12.42 1.01 8.79
N PHE A 658 -12.56 -0.13 9.47
CA PHE A 658 -11.44 -0.80 10.12
C PHE A 658 -10.33 -1.16 9.12
N ARG A 659 -10.67 -1.70 7.95
CA ARG A 659 -9.68 -2.13 6.94
C ARG A 659 -8.91 -0.96 6.30
N ARG A 660 -9.56 0.17 6.02
CA ARG A 660 -8.89 1.39 5.52
C ARG A 660 -8.10 2.11 6.62
N GLY A 661 -8.60 2.08 7.85
CA GLY A 661 -7.99 2.74 9.00
C GLY A 661 -7.23 1.78 9.92
N GLU A 662 -7.94 1.33 10.95
CA GLU A 662 -7.43 0.68 12.15
C GLU A 662 -6.60 -0.61 11.95
N LYS A 663 -6.82 -1.35 10.87
CA LYS A 663 -6.03 -2.54 10.50
C LYS A 663 -4.53 -2.26 10.47
N ARG A 664 -4.12 -1.05 10.06
CA ARG A 664 -2.70 -0.66 10.01
C ARG A 664 -2.01 -0.80 11.37
N TRP A 665 -2.71 -0.50 12.47
CA TRP A 665 -2.18 -0.47 13.84
C TRP A 665 -2.14 -1.84 14.54
N LEU A 666 -2.72 -2.86 13.91
CA LEU A 666 -2.42 -4.24 14.29
C LEU A 666 -1.00 -4.58 13.86
N VAL A 667 -0.68 -4.34 12.57
CA VAL A 667 0.62 -4.67 11.97
C VAL A 667 1.73 -3.73 12.41
N MET A 668 1.45 -2.43 12.59
CA MET A 668 2.42 -1.39 12.95
C MET A 668 2.12 -0.79 14.32
N ASP A 669 3.12 -0.16 14.95
CA ASP A 669 2.86 0.60 16.18
C ASP A 669 2.25 1.98 15.88
N ARG A 670 1.38 2.51 16.76
CA ARG A 670 0.77 3.84 16.56
C ARG A 670 1.80 4.97 16.63
N GLY A 671 2.94 4.75 17.29
CA GLY A 671 4.05 5.70 17.26
C GLY A 671 4.56 6.01 15.85
N VAL A 672 4.40 5.07 14.89
CA VAL A 672 4.88 5.20 13.50
C VAL A 672 4.22 6.36 12.75
N ARG A 673 3.04 6.83 13.16
CA ARG A 673 2.36 7.97 12.51
C ARG A 673 3.24 9.23 12.43
N VAL A 674 4.18 9.42 13.37
CA VAL A 674 5.04 10.61 13.42
C VAL A 674 6.15 10.61 12.36
N VAL A 675 6.20 9.61 11.48
CA VAL A 675 7.05 9.58 10.28
C VAL A 675 6.29 9.35 8.98
N ASP A 676 4.95 9.34 9.04
CA ASP A 676 4.14 9.48 7.83
C ASP A 676 4.33 10.90 7.30
N SER A 677 4.64 10.97 6.00
CA SER A 677 4.89 12.20 5.27
C SER A 677 3.71 12.51 4.37
N VAL A 678 3.28 13.77 4.34
CA VAL A 678 2.28 14.27 3.41
C VAL A 678 2.79 14.18 1.97
N TYR A 679 4.08 14.46 1.74
CA TYR A 679 4.69 14.26 0.42
C TYR A 679 4.73 12.77 0.02
N GLY A 680 5.00 11.87 0.97
CA GLY A 680 4.90 10.43 0.75
C GLY A 680 3.46 9.95 0.47
N GLU A 681 2.46 10.54 1.13
CA GLU A 681 1.04 10.30 0.84
C GLU A 681 0.63 10.85 -0.52
N ARG A 682 1.10 12.06 -0.90
CA ARG A 682 0.87 12.66 -2.21
C ARG A 682 1.53 11.89 -3.34
N ASP A 683 2.76 11.41 -3.17
CA ASP A 683 3.40 10.51 -4.14
C ASP A 683 2.57 9.23 -4.33
N LEU A 684 2.04 8.64 -3.26
CA LEU A 684 1.16 7.47 -3.34
C LEU A 684 -0.22 7.81 -3.91
N GLY A 685 -0.67 9.06 -3.72
CA GLY A 685 -1.82 9.68 -4.36
C GLY A 685 -1.60 9.79 -5.85
N GLU A 686 -0.64 10.58 -6.31
CA GLU A 686 -0.21 10.74 -7.70
C GLU A 686 0.16 9.42 -8.38
N ILE A 687 0.75 8.44 -7.69
CA ILE A 687 1.00 7.11 -8.29
C ILE A 687 -0.32 6.39 -8.51
N ARG A 688 -1.28 6.48 -7.57
CA ARG A 688 -2.64 5.93 -7.78
C ARG A 688 -3.42 6.72 -8.80
N GLU A 689 -3.33 8.05 -8.81
CA GLU A 689 -4.00 8.95 -9.74
C GLU A 689 -3.40 8.85 -11.13
N LYS A 690 -2.08 8.67 -11.32
CA LYS A 690 -1.50 8.36 -12.65
C LYS A 690 -1.79 6.94 -13.08
N LEU A 691 -1.84 5.99 -12.14
CA LEU A 691 -2.38 4.65 -12.41
C LEU A 691 -3.86 4.72 -12.78
N LEU A 692 -4.65 5.65 -12.20
CA LEU A 692 -6.06 5.88 -12.50
C LEU A 692 -6.27 6.83 -13.70
N GLU A 693 -5.34 7.67 -14.10
CA GLU A 693 -5.40 8.45 -15.35
C GLU A 693 -5.10 7.50 -16.52
N PHE A 694 -4.27 6.48 -16.31
CA PHE A 694 -4.17 5.30 -17.19
C PHE A 694 -5.47 4.48 -17.28
N VAL A 695 -6.51 4.81 -16.49
CA VAL A 695 -7.83 4.15 -16.43
C VAL A 695 -8.95 5.07 -16.91
N GLU A 696 -8.97 6.29 -16.40
CA GLU A 696 -10.01 7.29 -16.52
C GLU A 696 -9.84 8.12 -17.81
N ASN A 697 -8.63 8.14 -18.41
CA ASN A 697 -8.48 8.47 -19.84
C ASN A 697 -9.06 7.40 -20.81
N ASP A 698 -9.80 6.39 -20.31
CA ASP A 698 -10.72 5.57 -21.12
C ASP A 698 -12.21 5.85 -20.77
N TYR A 699 -12.53 6.59 -19.69
CA TYR A 699 -13.88 7.01 -19.29
C TYR A 699 -13.93 8.27 -18.42
N ASP A 700 -14.07 9.45 -19.05
CA ASP A 700 -15.00 10.47 -18.54
C ASP A 700 -16.22 10.54 -19.46
N GLU A 701 -17.35 10.03 -18.97
CA GLU A 701 -18.66 10.47 -19.43
C GLU A 701 -18.98 11.76 -18.65
N ASP A 702 -18.73 12.92 -19.27
CA ASP A 702 -19.10 14.30 -18.84
C ASP A 702 -17.94 15.27 -18.50
N ASP A 703 -16.91 15.38 -19.35
CA ASP A 703 -16.16 16.65 -19.46
C ASP A 703 -16.11 17.17 -20.91
N ASP A 704 -16.74 18.33 -21.12
CA ASP A 704 -16.71 19.13 -22.36
C ASP A 704 -15.80 20.35 -22.09
N THR A 705 -14.48 20.16 -22.13
CA THR A 705 -13.51 21.28 -22.09
C THR A 705 -12.45 21.17 -23.19
N ASP A 706 -12.82 21.66 -24.37
CA ASP A 706 -11.89 22.12 -25.41
C ASP A 706 -12.47 23.42 -26.00
N GLU A 707 -12.21 24.57 -25.34
CA GLU A 707 -12.27 25.90 -25.96
C GLU A 707 -11.41 26.90 -25.16
N GLU A 708 -10.36 27.43 -25.82
CA GLU A 708 -9.26 28.35 -25.39
C GLU A 708 -8.10 27.81 -24.51
#